data_AF-A0A379UXY5-F1
#
_entry.id   AF-A0A379UXY5-F1
#
_cell.length_a   1.000
_cell.length_b   1.000
_cell.length_c   1.000
_cell.angle_alpha   90.00
_cell.angle_beta   90.00
_cell.angle_gamma   90.00
#
_symmetry.space_group_name_H-M   'P 1'
#
loop_
_entity.id
_entity.type
_entity.pdbx_description
1 polymer ?
#
loop_
_entity_poly.entity_id
_entity_poly.type
_entity_poly.pdbx_seq_one_letter_code
_entity_poly.pdbx_strand_id
1 'polypeptide(L)'
;MAIDSLSVPTQYKREVIYGENDYKKHKKYEELTEYVREKINPAEISYEQVDIFLEIAELSAELEKPLIETQGLFERAIKISKKFGTNQQLLDAYYQYAWKSHFWMEDFNLFEENLQFAYESIASSTNSSKWEKVLNLVTVHKSYIRLNNATSTIDIENIERNMLAKLDEIADDESRPSNALTARTHKAIYKLTTFSDVEDASVVFEELHEIFKKSGNLIGYPFEKNFQLLNELDDIFSDVDAYENLLDYMTEQSAVRDGEVKGALLNLRRGIKRLQNGHPYQAIKYLGKSFIPLYKEESRDKFILALKAIAYAYESIGLLWSSRSCLLLSASLITDNFWKYDEISLKQAEIYYSLCLTEIKLGKLAHALLWYELFLIINENISDSSFGDKENQQVDFYISQLILNTDIKEINQQSNIPDELDRLGLFVSSGCLKYALGYIEDFEREYEVTADKDHNDFLQKIRDFDAGFNSKGIIDNHDKRGVHTSFIFGCTIEINFPNRSPFIEFSTNVLSLLEGAFATCTIDNVHLKEAFLIIEVIADDDDDLSLSHEINSNSGKLNLIINCAGFDASDFRIEAQQKITNEFKKLVFDLLPELFFIKNTEYIEKMIFEDAAFDRAISFGACIKSIENVLGNDIDQQIKKIYSTSAEKKTYPLLRDKSWDSEFPKVLEIEDIKAPTPGKGRMPEEELNSENITHKDYSIQSLIKPRLWDRTRWQGVGFAQLKSRYPGLYLLFKHPDIGEGIFKDLISSVGLVDSKARLRVCIVKGISVKNPTHYRVLISENMMTTPLTKRMTMISRINTMTPDSNVNLERFLAAYQACGKFYLGCDAMLKNIVPEHPQRDSLGIEMSTLDVRWAWEIGLNDVDCIGVNLKEDDPYIPNDVAEIPLLQLINSK
;
A
#
# COMPACT_ATOMS: atom_id res chain seq x y z
N MET A 1 -62.50 -31.22 -56.08
CA MET A 1 -63.22 -30.09 -56.72
C MET A 1 -63.31 -28.84 -55.85
N ALA A 2 -63.53 -28.89 -54.53
CA ALA A 2 -63.52 -27.67 -53.69
C ALA A 2 -62.12 -27.09 -53.40
N ILE A 3 -61.10 -27.94 -53.23
CA ILE A 3 -59.73 -27.53 -52.89
C ILE A 3 -59.01 -26.85 -54.07
N ASP A 4 -59.12 -27.42 -55.29
CA ASP A 4 -58.51 -26.84 -56.50
C ASP A 4 -59.18 -25.54 -56.96
N SER A 5 -60.47 -25.34 -56.65
CA SER A 5 -61.22 -24.15 -57.07
C SER A 5 -60.98 -22.92 -56.19
N LEU A 6 -60.41 -23.11 -54.99
CA LEU A 6 -60.21 -22.05 -53.99
C LEU A 6 -58.74 -21.68 -53.76
N SER A 7 -57.79 -22.30 -54.47
CA SER A 7 -56.34 -22.07 -54.30
C SER A 7 -55.87 -22.09 -52.84
N VAL A 8 -56.47 -22.96 -52.01
CA VAL A 8 -56.11 -23.08 -50.60
C VAL A 8 -54.82 -23.90 -50.49
N PRO A 9 -53.73 -23.37 -49.89
CA PRO A 9 -52.48 -24.11 -49.74
C PRO A 9 -52.69 -25.38 -48.90
N THR A 10 -52.40 -26.55 -49.45
CA THR A 10 -52.57 -27.86 -48.77
C THR A 10 -51.36 -28.28 -47.93
N GLN A 11 -50.32 -27.45 -47.85
CA GLN A 11 -49.16 -27.65 -46.97
C GLN A 11 -48.83 -26.33 -46.27
N TYR A 12 -49.18 -26.25 -44.99
CA TYR A 12 -48.66 -25.21 -44.12
C TYR A 12 -47.18 -25.51 -43.85
N LYS A 13 -46.29 -24.71 -44.43
CA LYS A 13 -44.87 -24.71 -44.05
C LYS A 13 -44.72 -23.65 -42.96
N ARG A 14 -44.38 -24.08 -41.74
CA ARG A 14 -44.10 -23.16 -40.63
C ARG A 14 -42.76 -22.49 -40.94
N GLU A 15 -42.80 -21.22 -41.33
CA GLU A 15 -41.61 -20.41 -41.61
C GLU A 15 -41.29 -19.62 -40.33
N VAL A 16 -40.14 -19.91 -39.72
CA VAL A 16 -39.68 -19.21 -38.51
C VAL A 16 -38.92 -17.96 -38.97
N ILE A 17 -39.45 -16.78 -38.63
CA ILE A 17 -38.80 -15.50 -38.91
C ILE A 17 -38.08 -15.09 -37.64
N TYR A 18 -36.74 -15.15 -37.67
CA TYR A 18 -35.92 -14.72 -36.54
C TYR A 18 -35.84 -13.19 -36.47
N GLY A 19 -36.07 -12.62 -35.28
CA GLY A 19 -35.64 -11.26 -34.98
C GLY A 19 -34.11 -11.16 -34.93
N GLU A 20 -33.56 -9.94 -34.96
CA GLU A 20 -32.10 -9.74 -34.91
C GLU A 20 -31.47 -10.36 -33.65
N ASN A 21 -32.16 -10.27 -32.50
CA ASN A 21 -31.71 -10.87 -31.25
C ASN A 21 -31.79 -12.40 -31.28
N ASP A 22 -32.86 -12.97 -31.83
CA ASP A 22 -33.01 -14.44 -31.93
C ASP A 22 -31.98 -15.03 -32.89
N TYR A 23 -31.64 -14.31 -33.96
CA TYR A 23 -30.55 -14.70 -34.84
C TYR A 23 -29.20 -14.72 -34.11
N LYS A 24 -28.89 -13.70 -33.30
CA LYS A 24 -27.67 -13.67 -32.48
C LYS A 24 -27.63 -14.82 -31.47
N LYS A 25 -28.74 -15.08 -30.78
CA LYS A 25 -28.88 -16.20 -29.83
C LYS A 25 -28.72 -17.55 -30.52
N HIS A 26 -29.35 -17.72 -31.68
CA HIS A 26 -29.25 -18.95 -32.47
C HIS A 26 -27.82 -19.23 -32.91
N LYS A 27 -27.13 -18.20 -33.42
CA LYS A 27 -25.73 -18.30 -33.81
C LYS A 27 -24.85 -18.68 -32.61
N LYS A 28 -25.03 -18.01 -31.46
CA LYS A 28 -24.28 -18.30 -30.23
C LYS A 28 -24.54 -19.74 -29.75
N TYR A 29 -25.79 -20.20 -29.79
CA TYR A 29 -26.17 -21.57 -29.46
C TYR A 29 -25.45 -22.60 -30.35
N GLU A 30 -25.40 -22.38 -31.67
CA GLU A 30 -24.68 -23.24 -32.59
C GLU A 30 -23.17 -23.24 -32.31
N GLU A 31 -22.57 -22.07 -32.15
CA GLU A 31 -21.14 -21.90 -31.82
C GLU A 31 -20.75 -22.66 -30.54
N LEU A 32 -21.53 -22.52 -29.47
CA LEU A 32 -21.27 -23.23 -28.20
C LEU A 32 -21.50 -24.74 -28.33
N THR A 33 -22.55 -25.16 -29.04
CA THR A 33 -22.84 -26.59 -29.22
C THR A 33 -21.75 -27.29 -30.03
N GLU A 34 -21.23 -26.62 -31.06
CA GLU A 34 -20.08 -27.07 -31.84
C GLU A 34 -18.81 -27.12 -30.97
N TYR A 35 -18.56 -26.08 -30.18
CA TYR A 35 -17.45 -26.06 -29.23
C TYR A 35 -17.48 -27.23 -28.23
N VAL A 36 -18.64 -27.49 -27.60
CA VAL A 36 -18.81 -28.64 -26.69
C VAL A 36 -18.53 -29.96 -27.40
N ARG A 37 -18.94 -30.10 -28.66
CA ARG A 37 -18.74 -31.32 -29.43
C ARG A 37 -17.28 -31.54 -29.82
N GLU A 38 -16.56 -30.49 -30.18
CA GLU A 38 -15.22 -30.57 -30.75
C GLU A 38 -14.08 -30.42 -29.74
N LYS A 39 -14.29 -29.64 -28.68
CA LYS A 39 -13.22 -29.16 -27.79
C LYS A 39 -13.31 -29.66 -26.36
N ILE A 40 -14.49 -30.02 -25.87
CA ILE A 40 -14.65 -30.45 -24.47
C ILE A 40 -14.36 -31.94 -24.34
N ASN A 41 -13.44 -32.28 -23.44
CA ASN A 41 -13.19 -33.65 -23.01
C ASN A 41 -14.20 -34.04 -21.91
N PRO A 42 -15.13 -35.00 -22.12
CA PRO A 42 -16.12 -35.37 -21.12
C PRO A 42 -15.55 -35.97 -19.82
N ALA A 43 -14.29 -36.42 -19.84
CA ALA A 43 -13.60 -36.94 -18.67
C ALA A 43 -12.99 -35.84 -17.79
N GLU A 44 -12.66 -34.69 -18.39
CA GLU A 44 -11.89 -33.59 -17.80
C GLU A 44 -12.51 -32.27 -18.24
N ILE A 45 -13.66 -31.93 -17.64
CA ILE A 45 -14.33 -30.64 -17.87
C ILE A 45 -13.73 -29.65 -16.88
N SER A 46 -13.15 -28.55 -17.39
CA SER A 46 -12.59 -27.50 -16.53
C SER A 46 -13.70 -26.66 -15.88
N TYR A 47 -13.34 -25.97 -14.80
CA TYR A 47 -14.25 -25.08 -14.07
C TYR A 47 -14.94 -24.04 -14.98
N GLU A 48 -14.18 -23.39 -15.86
CA GLU A 48 -14.68 -22.39 -16.82
C GLU A 48 -15.60 -23.00 -17.91
N GLN A 49 -15.44 -24.29 -18.21
CA GLN A 49 -16.26 -24.96 -19.22
C GLN A 49 -17.64 -25.35 -18.69
N VAL A 50 -17.84 -25.39 -17.37
CA VAL A 50 -19.12 -25.78 -16.76
C VAL A 50 -20.25 -24.83 -17.17
N ASP A 51 -19.99 -23.52 -17.17
CA ASP A 51 -21.01 -22.50 -17.45
C ASP A 51 -21.54 -22.56 -18.89
N ILE A 52 -20.73 -23.06 -19.83
CA ILE A 52 -21.14 -23.28 -21.23
C ILE A 52 -22.36 -24.20 -21.32
N PHE A 53 -22.43 -25.22 -20.45
CA PHE A 53 -23.55 -26.17 -20.48
C PHE A 53 -24.85 -25.52 -20.02
N LEU A 54 -24.77 -24.61 -19.05
CA LEU A 54 -25.91 -23.83 -18.59
C LEU A 54 -26.33 -22.80 -19.66
N GLU A 55 -25.39 -22.08 -20.25
CA GLU A 55 -25.66 -21.10 -21.33
C GLU A 55 -26.38 -21.76 -22.52
N ILE A 56 -25.96 -22.96 -22.93
CA ILE A 56 -26.65 -23.72 -23.98
C ILE A 56 -28.09 -24.07 -23.58
N ALA A 57 -28.34 -24.44 -22.32
CA ALA A 57 -29.67 -24.78 -21.83
C ALA A 57 -30.58 -23.55 -21.79
N GLU A 58 -30.08 -22.41 -21.33
CA GLU A 58 -30.79 -21.13 -21.35
C GLU A 58 -31.15 -20.69 -22.76
N LEU A 59 -30.17 -20.71 -23.68
CA LEU A 59 -30.40 -20.37 -25.09
C LEU A 59 -31.41 -21.32 -25.74
N SER A 60 -31.40 -22.61 -25.39
CA SER A 60 -32.39 -23.58 -25.87
C SER A 60 -33.81 -23.20 -25.45
N ALA A 61 -34.00 -22.79 -24.19
CA ALA A 61 -35.29 -22.32 -23.70
C ALA A 61 -35.72 -21.02 -24.39
N GLU A 62 -34.80 -20.04 -24.51
CA GLU A 62 -35.09 -18.74 -25.11
C GLU A 62 -35.38 -18.79 -26.61
N LEU A 63 -34.83 -19.78 -27.32
CA LEU A 63 -35.10 -20.05 -28.73
C LEU A 63 -36.33 -20.95 -28.93
N GLU A 64 -37.08 -21.26 -27.87
CA GLU A 64 -38.26 -22.13 -27.88
C GLU A 64 -38.00 -23.49 -28.56
N LYS A 65 -36.82 -24.06 -28.30
CA LYS A 65 -36.48 -25.41 -28.77
C LYS A 65 -37.38 -26.47 -28.12
N PRO A 66 -37.49 -27.68 -28.71
CA PRO A 66 -38.35 -28.73 -28.18
C PRO A 66 -38.15 -28.97 -26.67
N LEU A 67 -39.26 -29.00 -25.92
CA LEU A 67 -39.26 -29.06 -24.45
C LEU A 67 -38.36 -30.16 -23.88
N ILE A 68 -38.48 -31.38 -24.41
CA ILE A 68 -37.69 -32.55 -23.98
C ILE A 68 -36.19 -32.32 -24.15
N GLU A 69 -35.78 -31.66 -25.24
CA GLU A 69 -34.38 -31.36 -25.50
C GLU A 69 -33.87 -30.32 -24.50
N THR A 70 -34.63 -29.24 -24.29
CA THR A 70 -34.28 -28.18 -23.34
C THR A 70 -34.17 -28.69 -21.91
N GLN A 71 -35.14 -29.50 -21.44
CA GLN A 71 -35.08 -30.12 -20.11
C GLN A 71 -33.83 -31.02 -19.96
N GLY A 72 -33.54 -31.85 -20.96
CA GLY A 72 -32.33 -32.69 -20.97
C GLY A 72 -31.03 -31.88 -20.94
N LEU A 73 -30.99 -30.68 -21.52
CA LEU A 73 -29.84 -29.77 -21.46
C LEU A 73 -29.65 -29.19 -20.05
N PHE A 74 -30.72 -28.78 -19.37
CA PHE A 74 -30.66 -28.33 -17.97
C PHE A 74 -30.22 -29.45 -17.02
N GLU A 75 -30.80 -30.65 -17.15
CA GLU A 75 -30.37 -31.80 -16.34
C GLU A 75 -28.90 -32.14 -16.55
N ARG A 76 -28.43 -32.04 -17.81
CA ARG A 76 -27.01 -32.20 -18.13
C ARG A 76 -26.15 -31.13 -17.46
N ALA A 77 -26.56 -29.86 -17.52
CA ALA A 77 -25.86 -28.77 -16.86
C ALA A 77 -25.74 -29.02 -15.35
N ILE A 78 -26.84 -29.34 -14.67
CA ILE A 78 -26.86 -29.69 -13.23
C ILE A 78 -25.90 -30.85 -12.93
N LYS A 79 -25.92 -31.92 -13.73
CA LYS A 79 -25.07 -33.09 -13.52
C LYS A 79 -23.58 -32.75 -13.67
N ILE A 80 -23.25 -31.86 -14.60
CA ILE A 80 -21.88 -31.38 -14.82
C ILE A 80 -21.47 -30.48 -13.66
N SER A 81 -22.30 -29.50 -13.26
CA SER A 81 -22.03 -28.64 -12.11
C SER A 81 -21.80 -29.43 -10.82
N LYS A 82 -22.59 -30.48 -10.55
CA LYS A 82 -22.38 -31.37 -9.38
C LYS A 82 -21.05 -32.11 -9.39
N LYS A 83 -20.52 -32.43 -10.57
CA LYS A 83 -19.32 -33.27 -10.71
C LYS A 83 -18.04 -32.46 -10.84
N PHE A 84 -18.11 -31.34 -11.56
CA PHE A 84 -16.94 -30.56 -11.97
C PHE A 84 -17.03 -29.07 -11.61
N GLY A 85 -18.21 -28.58 -11.22
CA GLY A 85 -18.44 -27.17 -10.94
C GLY A 85 -18.44 -26.81 -9.46
N THR A 86 -18.68 -25.54 -9.17
CA THR A 86 -18.81 -25.02 -7.80
C THR A 86 -20.25 -25.05 -7.29
N ASN A 87 -20.41 -24.78 -5.99
CA ASN A 87 -21.73 -24.60 -5.39
C ASN A 87 -22.49 -23.43 -6.04
N GLN A 88 -21.80 -22.36 -6.45
CA GLN A 88 -22.43 -21.27 -7.20
C GLN A 88 -22.95 -21.73 -8.56
N GLN A 89 -22.14 -22.43 -9.36
CA GLN A 89 -22.57 -22.92 -10.68
C GLN A 89 -23.73 -23.92 -10.56
N LEU A 90 -23.78 -24.69 -9.48
CA LEU A 90 -24.90 -25.55 -9.17
C LEU A 90 -26.17 -24.76 -8.80
N LEU A 91 -26.05 -23.75 -7.95
CA LEU A 91 -27.13 -22.82 -7.64
C LEU A 91 -27.67 -22.15 -8.91
N ASP A 92 -26.78 -21.68 -9.79
CA ASP A 92 -27.15 -21.01 -11.03
C ASP A 92 -27.91 -21.93 -11.97
N ALA A 93 -27.47 -23.19 -12.09
CA ALA A 93 -28.17 -24.19 -12.87
C ALA A 93 -29.60 -24.45 -12.33
N TYR A 94 -29.76 -24.59 -11.01
CA TYR A 94 -31.08 -24.76 -10.40
C TYR A 94 -31.96 -23.51 -10.52
N TYR A 95 -31.39 -22.33 -10.27
CA TYR A 95 -32.10 -21.06 -10.36
C TYR A 95 -32.64 -20.82 -11.77
N GLN A 96 -31.79 -20.98 -12.78
CA GLN A 96 -32.16 -20.78 -14.18
C GLN A 96 -33.14 -21.84 -14.65
N TYR A 97 -32.97 -23.09 -14.22
CA TYR A 97 -33.93 -24.13 -14.57
C TYR A 97 -35.31 -23.83 -13.98
N ALA A 98 -35.39 -23.39 -12.72
CA ALA A 98 -36.64 -22.93 -12.13
C ALA A 98 -37.22 -21.76 -12.95
N TRP A 99 -36.44 -20.70 -13.18
CA TRP A 99 -36.87 -19.51 -13.90
C TRP A 99 -37.43 -19.83 -15.30
N LYS A 100 -36.69 -20.61 -16.09
CA LYS A 100 -37.12 -21.01 -17.43
C LYS A 100 -38.30 -21.97 -17.41
N SER A 101 -38.41 -22.83 -16.39
CA SER A 101 -39.58 -23.72 -16.22
C SER A 101 -40.87 -22.92 -16.06
N HIS A 102 -40.83 -21.82 -15.29
CA HIS A 102 -41.99 -20.97 -15.09
C HIS A 102 -42.34 -20.13 -16.33
N PHE A 103 -41.38 -19.36 -16.86
CA PHE A 103 -41.66 -18.32 -17.86
C PHE A 103 -41.62 -18.80 -19.32
N TRP A 104 -40.93 -19.91 -19.64
CA TRP A 104 -40.82 -20.44 -21.01
C TRP A 104 -41.49 -21.79 -21.18
N MET A 105 -41.36 -22.69 -20.20
CA MET A 105 -41.90 -24.05 -20.30
C MET A 105 -43.33 -24.18 -19.77
N GLU A 106 -43.81 -23.17 -19.03
CA GLU A 106 -45.11 -23.15 -18.35
C GLU A 106 -45.33 -24.38 -17.44
N ASP A 107 -44.25 -24.92 -16.86
CA ASP A 107 -44.27 -26.07 -15.95
C ASP A 107 -44.00 -25.62 -14.50
N PHE A 108 -45.09 -25.43 -13.76
CA PHE A 108 -45.01 -24.96 -12.37
C PHE A 108 -44.45 -26.01 -11.40
N ASN A 109 -44.70 -27.31 -11.64
CA ASN A 109 -44.19 -28.36 -10.75
C ASN A 109 -42.68 -28.47 -10.88
N LEU A 110 -42.17 -28.41 -12.12
CA LEU A 110 -40.73 -28.40 -12.39
C LEU A 110 -40.06 -27.14 -11.82
N PHE A 111 -40.75 -26.00 -11.85
CA PHE A 111 -40.30 -24.79 -11.15
C PHE A 111 -40.17 -25.01 -9.64
N GLU A 112 -41.19 -25.59 -8.98
CA GLU A 112 -41.16 -25.84 -7.54
C GLU A 112 -40.04 -26.80 -7.12
N GLU A 113 -39.81 -27.87 -7.89
CA GLU A 113 -38.73 -28.82 -7.66
C GLU A 113 -37.36 -28.13 -7.69
N ASN A 114 -37.11 -27.31 -8.72
CA ASN A 114 -35.84 -26.61 -8.86
C ASN A 114 -35.67 -25.46 -7.87
N LEU A 115 -36.76 -24.82 -7.43
CA LEU A 115 -36.75 -23.85 -6.32
C LEU A 115 -36.29 -24.51 -5.01
N GLN A 116 -36.83 -25.68 -4.68
CA GLN A 116 -36.41 -26.44 -3.50
C GLN A 116 -34.91 -26.77 -3.57
N PHE A 117 -34.40 -27.23 -4.72
CA PHE A 117 -32.98 -27.53 -4.88
C PHE A 117 -32.08 -26.29 -4.83
N ALA A 118 -32.52 -25.16 -5.41
CA ALA A 118 -31.79 -23.90 -5.31
C ALA A 118 -31.66 -23.46 -3.83
N TYR A 119 -32.75 -23.54 -3.06
CA TYR A 119 -32.74 -23.25 -1.62
C TYR A 119 -31.78 -24.17 -0.85
N GLU A 120 -31.85 -25.48 -1.08
CA GLU A 120 -30.98 -26.46 -0.43
C GLU A 120 -29.49 -26.22 -0.71
N SER A 121 -29.16 -25.76 -1.92
CA SER A 121 -27.78 -25.49 -2.33
C SER A 121 -27.11 -24.31 -1.60
N ILE A 122 -27.89 -23.40 -1.01
CA ILE A 122 -27.39 -22.19 -0.34
C ILE A 122 -27.72 -22.08 1.14
N ALA A 123 -28.32 -23.12 1.75
CA ALA A 123 -28.82 -23.05 3.12
C ALA A 123 -27.75 -22.63 4.16
N SER A 124 -26.48 -22.95 3.93
CA SER A 124 -25.36 -22.56 4.79
C SER A 124 -24.68 -21.23 4.39
N SER A 125 -25.06 -20.64 3.26
CA SER A 125 -24.45 -19.41 2.75
C SER A 125 -24.79 -18.22 3.65
N THR A 126 -23.78 -17.39 3.90
CA THR A 126 -23.93 -16.09 4.58
C THR A 126 -23.82 -14.90 3.62
N ASN A 127 -23.93 -15.16 2.31
CA ASN A 127 -23.84 -14.14 1.26
C ASN A 127 -25.23 -13.73 0.78
N SER A 128 -25.58 -12.45 0.93
CA SER A 128 -26.90 -11.93 0.57
C SER A 128 -27.20 -11.99 -0.93
N SER A 129 -26.18 -11.84 -1.79
CA SER A 129 -26.35 -11.94 -3.24
C SER A 129 -26.76 -13.35 -3.68
N LYS A 130 -26.33 -14.40 -2.97
CA LYS A 130 -26.80 -15.78 -3.24
C LYS A 130 -28.26 -15.96 -2.81
N TRP A 131 -28.65 -15.37 -1.67
CA TRP A 131 -30.03 -15.42 -1.17
C TRP A 131 -31.03 -14.63 -2.03
N GLU A 132 -30.58 -13.59 -2.73
CA GLU A 132 -31.41 -12.84 -3.69
C GLU A 132 -32.08 -13.76 -4.73
N LYS A 133 -31.35 -14.77 -5.24
CA LYS A 133 -31.88 -15.74 -6.22
C LYS A 133 -33.08 -16.51 -5.67
N VAL A 134 -32.98 -17.03 -4.45
CA VAL A 134 -34.07 -17.76 -3.80
C VAL A 134 -35.23 -16.83 -3.49
N LEU A 135 -34.96 -15.62 -3.02
CA LEU A 135 -35.98 -14.60 -2.76
C LEU A 135 -36.80 -14.29 -4.02
N ASN A 136 -36.13 -14.09 -5.16
CA ASN A 136 -36.80 -13.88 -6.45
C ASN A 136 -37.72 -15.05 -6.82
N LEU A 137 -37.27 -16.30 -6.65
CA LEU A 137 -38.08 -17.48 -6.94
C LEU A 137 -39.28 -17.60 -5.97
N VAL A 138 -39.09 -17.32 -4.68
CA VAL A 138 -40.18 -17.30 -3.68
C VAL A 138 -41.23 -16.25 -4.05
N THR A 139 -40.81 -15.05 -4.47
CA THR A 139 -41.73 -14.00 -4.93
C THR A 139 -42.55 -14.45 -6.14
N VAL A 140 -41.92 -15.09 -7.13
CA VAL A 140 -42.60 -15.65 -8.32
C VAL A 140 -43.60 -16.73 -7.89
N HIS A 141 -43.21 -17.64 -7.01
CA HIS A 141 -44.07 -18.70 -6.49
C HIS A 141 -45.33 -18.13 -5.84
N LYS A 142 -45.18 -17.26 -4.84
CA LYS A 142 -46.31 -16.69 -4.10
C LYS A 142 -47.25 -15.89 -5.00
N SER A 143 -46.68 -15.17 -5.98
CA SER A 143 -47.46 -14.43 -6.97
C SER A 143 -48.30 -15.36 -7.84
N TYR A 144 -47.72 -16.47 -8.32
CA TYR A 144 -48.43 -17.45 -9.14
C TYR A 144 -49.54 -18.16 -8.36
N ILE A 145 -49.27 -18.60 -7.12
CA ILE A 145 -50.28 -19.23 -6.25
C ILE A 145 -51.45 -18.28 -6.03
N ARG A 146 -51.17 -17.01 -5.72
CA ARG A 146 -52.20 -15.97 -5.47
C ARG A 146 -53.05 -15.69 -6.71
N LEU A 147 -52.46 -15.61 -7.90
CA LEU A 147 -53.17 -15.28 -9.13
C LEU A 147 -53.95 -16.47 -9.72
N ASN A 148 -53.44 -17.68 -9.59
CA ASN A 148 -53.99 -18.87 -10.26
C ASN A 148 -54.74 -19.83 -9.32
N ASN A 149 -54.79 -19.57 -8.02
CA ASN A 149 -55.33 -20.48 -7.00
C ASN A 149 -54.73 -21.91 -7.11
N ALA A 150 -53.46 -22.00 -7.49
CA ALA A 150 -52.75 -23.27 -7.63
C ALA A 150 -52.40 -23.84 -6.24
N THR A 151 -52.14 -25.16 -6.18
CA THR A 151 -51.72 -25.83 -4.94
C THR A 151 -50.21 -26.03 -4.97
N SER A 152 -49.52 -25.61 -3.92
CA SER A 152 -48.07 -25.78 -3.77
C SER A 152 -47.71 -27.26 -3.56
N THR A 153 -46.72 -27.78 -4.29
CA THR A 153 -46.17 -29.14 -4.07
C THR A 153 -45.04 -29.17 -3.04
N ILE A 154 -44.49 -28.00 -2.71
CA ILE A 154 -43.41 -27.82 -1.72
C ILE A 154 -43.90 -27.03 -0.49
N ASP A 155 -43.16 -27.10 0.61
CA ASP A 155 -43.42 -26.32 1.83
C ASP A 155 -42.80 -24.90 1.71
N ILE A 156 -43.42 -24.08 0.86
CA ILE A 156 -42.94 -22.73 0.56
C ILE A 156 -42.89 -21.82 1.80
N GLU A 157 -43.83 -22.01 2.74
CA GLU A 157 -43.91 -21.23 3.97
C GLU A 157 -42.70 -21.49 4.88
N ASN A 158 -42.19 -22.73 4.90
CA ASN A 158 -40.95 -23.04 5.61
C ASN A 158 -39.72 -22.45 4.92
N ILE A 159 -39.65 -22.51 3.58
CA ILE A 159 -38.55 -21.91 2.81
C ILE A 159 -38.50 -20.40 3.04
N GLU A 160 -39.64 -19.72 2.93
CA GLU A 160 -39.76 -18.28 3.15
C GLU A 160 -39.32 -17.89 4.57
N ARG A 161 -39.80 -18.60 5.60
CA ARG A 161 -39.44 -18.32 6.99
C ARG A 161 -37.94 -18.45 7.22
N ASN A 162 -37.32 -19.50 6.69
CA ASN A 162 -35.89 -19.74 6.86
C ASN A 162 -35.05 -18.73 6.07
N MET A 163 -35.47 -18.40 4.84
CA MET A 163 -34.85 -17.35 4.03
C MET A 163 -34.84 -16.00 4.77
N LEU A 164 -36.00 -15.56 5.29
CA LEU A 164 -36.10 -14.30 6.02
C LEU A 164 -35.27 -14.32 7.31
N ALA A 165 -35.30 -15.41 8.07
CA ALA A 165 -34.46 -15.56 9.26
C ALA A 165 -32.96 -15.50 8.93
N LYS A 166 -32.55 -16.08 7.79
CA LYS A 166 -31.15 -16.03 7.35
C LYS A 166 -30.74 -14.65 6.85
N LEU A 167 -31.63 -13.95 6.15
CA LEU A 167 -31.40 -12.54 5.78
C LEU A 167 -31.28 -11.64 7.00
N ASP A 168 -32.03 -11.90 8.07
CA ASP A 168 -31.89 -11.19 9.36
C ASP A 168 -30.53 -11.47 10.00
N GLU A 169 -30.11 -12.73 10.07
CA GLU A 169 -28.77 -13.11 10.55
C GLU A 169 -27.66 -12.38 9.77
N ILE A 170 -27.79 -12.29 8.45
CA ILE A 170 -26.83 -11.58 7.59
C ILE A 170 -26.91 -10.06 7.80
N ALA A 171 -28.11 -9.51 7.96
CA ALA A 171 -28.34 -8.09 8.19
C ALA A 171 -27.79 -7.60 9.54
N ASP A 172 -27.65 -8.49 10.51
CA ASP A 172 -27.10 -8.20 11.84
C ASP A 172 -25.56 -8.33 11.89
N ASP A 173 -24.93 -8.85 10.84
CA ASP A 173 -23.47 -8.97 10.73
C ASP A 173 -22.81 -7.66 10.29
N GLU A 174 -22.53 -6.79 11.26
CA GLU A 174 -21.85 -5.50 11.04
C GLU A 174 -20.39 -5.63 10.56
N SER A 175 -19.80 -6.83 10.59
CA SER A 175 -18.42 -7.03 10.08
C SER A 175 -18.33 -6.96 8.56
N ARG A 176 -19.46 -7.19 7.85
CA ARG A 176 -19.58 -7.15 6.39
C ARG A 176 -20.66 -6.15 5.96
N PRO A 177 -20.43 -4.84 6.11
CA PRO A 177 -21.47 -3.82 6.00
C PRO A 177 -22.20 -3.78 4.65
N SER A 178 -21.49 -3.96 3.54
CA SER A 178 -22.11 -4.03 2.21
C SER A 178 -23.07 -5.22 2.10
N ASN A 179 -22.66 -6.39 2.63
CA ASN A 179 -23.45 -7.62 2.61
C ASN A 179 -24.68 -7.51 3.51
N ALA A 180 -24.51 -6.97 4.71
CA ALA A 180 -25.59 -6.72 5.67
C ALA A 180 -26.61 -5.71 5.12
N LEU A 181 -26.15 -4.59 4.56
CA LEU A 181 -27.04 -3.58 4.00
C LEU A 181 -27.79 -4.11 2.77
N THR A 182 -27.15 -4.93 1.95
CA THR A 182 -27.78 -5.60 0.80
C THR A 182 -28.86 -6.59 1.26
N ALA A 183 -28.63 -7.35 2.33
CA ALA A 183 -29.65 -8.23 2.91
C ALA A 183 -30.88 -7.45 3.41
N ARG A 184 -30.66 -6.30 4.07
CA ARG A 184 -31.74 -5.39 4.49
C ARG A 184 -32.52 -4.86 3.29
N THR A 185 -31.85 -4.47 2.21
CA THR A 185 -32.51 -4.04 0.97
C THR A 185 -33.36 -5.15 0.37
N HIS A 186 -32.84 -6.37 0.24
CA HIS A 186 -33.60 -7.51 -0.28
C HIS A 186 -34.84 -7.80 0.56
N LYS A 187 -34.72 -7.78 1.89
CA LYS A 187 -35.86 -7.98 2.80
C LYS A 187 -36.90 -6.87 2.68
N ALA A 188 -36.47 -5.61 2.60
CA ALA A 188 -37.37 -4.47 2.40
C ALA A 188 -38.14 -4.58 1.08
N ILE A 189 -37.45 -4.87 -0.03
CA ILE A 189 -38.09 -5.08 -1.34
C ILE A 189 -39.08 -6.25 -1.28
N TYR A 190 -38.72 -7.38 -0.65
CA TYR A 190 -39.64 -8.51 -0.49
C TYR A 190 -40.90 -8.14 0.29
N LYS A 191 -40.78 -7.31 1.32
CA LYS A 191 -41.91 -6.83 2.13
C LYS A 191 -42.94 -6.07 1.29
N LEU A 192 -42.54 -5.39 0.20
CA LEU A 192 -43.49 -4.75 -0.74
C LEU A 192 -44.51 -5.75 -1.30
N THR A 193 -44.10 -6.99 -1.52
CA THR A 193 -44.97 -8.04 -2.09
C THR A 193 -46.05 -8.55 -1.12
N THR A 194 -45.94 -8.19 0.16
CA THR A 194 -46.84 -8.66 1.23
C THR A 194 -48.04 -7.75 1.48
N PHE A 195 -48.00 -6.52 0.98
CA PHE A 195 -49.10 -5.57 1.13
C PHE A 195 -50.24 -5.85 0.15
N SER A 196 -51.45 -5.55 0.61
CA SER A 196 -52.66 -5.58 -0.23
C SER A 196 -53.05 -4.19 -0.72
N ASP A 197 -52.67 -3.14 0.02
CA ASP A 197 -52.93 -1.75 -0.32
C ASP A 197 -51.62 -1.02 -0.66
N VAL A 198 -51.68 -0.10 -1.61
CA VAL A 198 -50.49 0.58 -2.15
C VAL A 198 -49.95 1.58 -1.13
N GLU A 199 -50.83 2.28 -0.41
CA GLU A 199 -50.48 3.25 0.62
C GLU A 199 -49.73 2.63 1.81
N ASP A 200 -49.98 1.35 2.12
CA ASP A 200 -49.30 0.63 3.22
C ASP A 200 -47.80 0.40 2.92
N ALA A 201 -47.39 0.49 1.65
CA ALA A 201 -45.99 0.36 1.24
C ALA A 201 -45.11 1.56 1.64
N SER A 202 -45.70 2.70 2.04
CA SER A 202 -44.99 3.93 2.42
C SER A 202 -43.85 3.69 3.42
N VAL A 203 -44.10 2.87 4.44
CA VAL A 203 -43.10 2.56 5.50
C VAL A 203 -41.87 1.85 4.92
N VAL A 204 -42.04 1.05 3.87
CA VAL A 204 -40.92 0.35 3.23
C VAL A 204 -40.09 1.30 2.38
N PHE A 205 -40.70 2.25 1.69
CA PHE A 205 -39.95 3.26 0.93
C PHE A 205 -39.15 4.19 1.85
N GLU A 206 -39.69 4.55 3.03
CA GLU A 206 -38.94 5.26 4.07
C GLU A 206 -37.73 4.44 4.57
N GLU A 207 -37.92 3.14 4.80
CA GLU A 207 -36.83 2.22 5.19
C GLU A 207 -35.74 2.12 4.10
N LEU A 208 -36.14 1.95 2.85
CA LEU A 208 -35.24 1.93 1.70
C LEU A 208 -34.47 3.23 1.56
N HIS A 209 -35.12 4.38 1.72
CA HIS A 209 -34.47 5.69 1.67
C HIS A 209 -33.36 5.84 2.71
N GLU A 210 -33.58 5.38 3.95
CA GLU A 210 -32.53 5.37 4.99
C GLU A 210 -31.41 4.37 4.69
N ILE A 211 -31.72 3.23 4.06
CA ILE A 211 -30.71 2.28 3.58
C ILE A 211 -29.82 2.92 2.52
N PHE A 212 -30.38 3.57 1.49
CA PHE A 212 -29.60 4.19 0.43
C PHE A 212 -28.71 5.33 0.95
N LYS A 213 -29.17 6.13 1.91
CA LYS A 213 -28.32 7.14 2.59
C LYS A 213 -27.09 6.53 3.26
N LYS A 214 -27.21 5.36 3.87
CA LYS A 214 -26.10 4.64 4.52
C LYS A 214 -25.15 3.98 3.51
N SER A 215 -25.59 3.75 2.28
CA SER A 215 -24.83 3.04 1.25
C SER A 215 -23.68 3.83 0.62
N GLY A 216 -23.68 5.17 0.75
CA GLY A 216 -22.81 6.06 -0.03
C GLY A 216 -21.30 5.77 0.07
N ASN A 217 -20.85 5.17 1.18
CA ASN A 217 -19.43 4.84 1.43
C ASN A 217 -19.12 3.34 1.32
N LEU A 218 -19.99 2.54 0.70
CA LEU A 218 -19.83 1.09 0.62
C LEU A 218 -19.64 0.67 -0.84
N ILE A 219 -18.38 0.40 -1.22
CA ILE A 219 -18.04 -0.03 -2.58
C ILE A 219 -18.79 -1.28 -3.02
N GLY A 220 -19.08 -2.20 -2.10
CA GLY A 220 -19.74 -3.48 -2.43
C GLY A 220 -21.27 -3.43 -2.45
N TYR A 221 -21.89 -2.26 -2.26
CA TYR A 221 -23.35 -2.12 -2.27
C TYR A 221 -23.87 -1.84 -3.69
N PRO A 222 -24.85 -2.62 -4.20
CA PRO A 222 -25.29 -2.53 -5.59
C PRO A 222 -26.33 -1.41 -5.82
N PHE A 223 -25.92 -0.16 -5.64
CA PHE A 223 -26.81 1.02 -5.76
C PHE A 223 -27.58 1.06 -7.09
N GLU A 224 -26.87 1.01 -8.22
CA GLU A 224 -27.51 1.17 -9.54
C GLU A 224 -28.47 0.03 -9.90
N LYS A 225 -28.12 -1.20 -9.51
CA LYS A 225 -29.02 -2.35 -9.70
C LYS A 225 -30.34 -2.14 -8.97
N ASN A 226 -30.30 -1.68 -7.72
CA ASN A 226 -31.50 -1.44 -6.94
C ASN A 226 -32.27 -0.20 -7.43
N PHE A 227 -31.57 0.82 -7.95
CA PHE A 227 -32.22 1.99 -8.57
C PHE A 227 -33.04 1.59 -9.78
N GLN A 228 -32.45 0.83 -10.71
CA GLN A 228 -33.16 0.33 -11.88
C GLN A 228 -34.39 -0.49 -11.49
N LEU A 229 -34.25 -1.41 -10.52
CA LEU A 229 -35.37 -2.21 -10.05
C LEU A 229 -36.51 -1.35 -9.48
N LEU A 230 -36.21 -0.36 -8.66
CA LEU A 230 -37.23 0.49 -8.04
C LEU A 230 -37.85 1.47 -9.04
N ASN A 231 -37.10 1.92 -10.03
CA ASN A 231 -37.59 2.80 -11.10
C ASN A 231 -38.60 2.09 -12.02
N GLU A 232 -38.50 0.78 -12.20
CA GLU A 232 -39.50 -0.01 -12.96
C GLU A 232 -40.83 -0.18 -12.21
N LEU A 233 -40.92 0.25 -10.93
CA LEU A 233 -42.15 0.17 -10.13
C LEU A 233 -43.01 1.43 -10.21
N ASP A 234 -42.63 2.42 -11.03
CA ASP A 234 -43.25 3.73 -11.12
C ASP A 234 -44.74 3.64 -11.50
N ASP A 235 -45.05 2.76 -12.46
CA ASP A 235 -46.41 2.46 -12.92
C ASP A 235 -47.37 1.99 -11.79
N ILE A 236 -46.83 1.55 -10.64
CA ILE A 236 -47.60 1.00 -9.52
C ILE A 236 -47.65 1.95 -8.33
N PHE A 237 -46.55 2.64 -8.01
CA PHE A 237 -46.38 3.37 -6.74
C PHE A 237 -46.26 4.90 -6.88
N SER A 238 -46.44 5.47 -8.09
CA SER A 238 -46.31 6.91 -8.35
C SER A 238 -47.19 7.81 -7.45
N ASP A 239 -48.30 7.30 -6.92
CA ASP A 239 -49.20 8.04 -6.04
C ASP A 239 -48.75 8.03 -4.55
N VAL A 240 -47.67 7.32 -4.20
CA VAL A 240 -47.15 7.22 -2.83
C VAL A 240 -46.04 8.25 -2.62
N ASP A 241 -46.29 9.27 -1.79
CA ASP A 241 -45.32 10.34 -1.51
C ASP A 241 -43.93 9.81 -1.08
N ALA A 242 -43.88 8.75 -0.27
CA ALA A 242 -42.60 8.16 0.18
C ALA A 242 -41.81 7.49 -0.97
N TYR A 243 -42.49 6.97 -1.99
CA TYR A 243 -41.87 6.41 -3.19
C TYR A 243 -41.25 7.52 -4.04
N GLU A 244 -41.99 8.59 -4.31
CA GLU A 244 -41.48 9.75 -5.06
C GLU A 244 -40.26 10.36 -4.37
N ASN A 245 -40.32 10.56 -3.04
CA ASN A 245 -39.17 11.06 -2.28
C ASN A 245 -37.93 10.15 -2.39
N LEU A 246 -38.14 8.82 -2.41
CA LEU A 246 -37.07 7.85 -2.61
C LEU A 246 -36.50 7.95 -4.03
N LEU A 247 -37.35 7.97 -5.06
CA LEU A 247 -36.92 8.09 -6.46
C LEU A 247 -36.18 9.40 -6.73
N ASP A 248 -36.66 10.52 -6.21
CA ASP A 248 -36.01 11.83 -6.30
C ASP A 248 -34.59 11.77 -5.72
N TYR A 249 -34.46 11.22 -4.51
CA TYR A 249 -33.16 11.03 -3.87
C TYR A 249 -32.25 10.14 -4.70
N MET A 250 -32.75 8.99 -5.18
CA MET A 250 -31.95 8.06 -5.96
C MET A 250 -31.51 8.63 -7.32
N THR A 251 -32.38 9.41 -7.97
CA THR A 251 -32.08 10.11 -9.22
C THR A 251 -31.00 11.16 -9.01
N GLU A 252 -31.10 11.97 -7.94
CA GLU A 252 -30.07 12.94 -7.57
C GLU A 252 -28.73 12.24 -7.30
N GLN A 253 -28.73 11.19 -6.49
CA GLN A 253 -27.52 10.44 -6.17
C GLN A 253 -26.93 9.75 -7.39
N SER A 254 -27.73 9.13 -8.25
CA SER A 254 -27.27 8.54 -9.51
C SER A 254 -26.56 9.61 -10.35
N ALA A 255 -27.17 10.78 -10.56
CA ALA A 255 -26.55 11.88 -11.33
C ALA A 255 -25.21 12.37 -10.73
N VAL A 256 -25.13 12.50 -9.40
CA VAL A 256 -23.88 12.87 -8.69
C VAL A 256 -22.81 11.81 -8.91
N ARG A 257 -23.15 10.54 -8.68
CA ARG A 257 -22.22 9.40 -8.82
C ARG A 257 -21.70 9.29 -10.25
N ASP A 258 -22.57 9.46 -11.24
CA ASP A 258 -22.23 9.39 -12.65
C ASP A 258 -21.26 10.50 -13.07
N GLY A 259 -21.49 11.73 -12.58
CA GLY A 259 -20.60 12.87 -12.77
C GLY A 259 -19.21 12.65 -12.13
N GLU A 260 -19.21 12.16 -10.90
CA GLU A 260 -18.01 11.79 -10.13
C GLU A 260 -17.16 10.74 -10.84
N VAL A 261 -17.79 9.63 -11.28
CA VAL A 261 -17.11 8.54 -12.00
C VAL A 261 -16.51 9.06 -13.30
N LYS A 262 -17.26 9.84 -14.10
CA LYS A 262 -16.76 10.43 -15.35
C LYS A 262 -15.53 11.32 -15.11
N GLY A 263 -15.56 12.14 -14.07
CA GLY A 263 -14.43 12.98 -13.66
C GLY A 263 -13.19 12.17 -13.24
N ALA A 264 -13.39 11.14 -12.42
CA ALA A 264 -12.29 10.31 -11.96
C ALA A 264 -11.68 9.42 -13.05
N LEU A 265 -12.46 8.97 -14.04
CA LEU A 265 -11.91 8.25 -15.21
C LEU A 265 -10.93 9.12 -16.02
N LEU A 266 -11.15 10.43 -16.09
CA LEU A 266 -10.21 11.35 -16.73
C LEU A 266 -8.91 11.46 -15.93
N ASN A 267 -9.00 11.54 -14.59
CA ASN A 267 -7.85 11.55 -13.70
C ASN A 267 -7.06 10.23 -13.76
N LEU A 268 -7.75 9.08 -13.77
CA LEU A 268 -7.14 7.76 -13.94
C LEU A 268 -6.34 7.69 -15.26
N ARG A 269 -6.95 8.10 -16.38
CA ARG A 269 -6.27 8.12 -17.68
C ARG A 269 -5.04 9.05 -17.69
N ARG A 270 -5.15 10.23 -17.07
CA ARG A 270 -4.04 11.18 -16.94
C ARG A 270 -2.92 10.59 -16.09
N GLY A 271 -3.25 9.95 -14.96
CA GLY A 271 -2.31 9.29 -14.07
C GLY A 271 -1.52 8.19 -14.77
N ILE A 272 -2.21 7.27 -15.45
CA ILE A 272 -1.57 6.19 -16.22
C ILE A 272 -0.66 6.77 -17.32
N LYS A 273 -1.10 7.80 -18.03
CA LYS A 273 -0.27 8.46 -19.07
C LYS A 273 0.98 9.12 -18.47
N ARG A 274 0.89 9.73 -17.28
CA ARG A 274 2.05 10.30 -16.60
C ARG A 274 3.05 9.23 -16.22
N LEU A 275 2.55 8.10 -15.72
CA LEU A 275 3.38 6.96 -15.35
C LEU A 275 4.11 6.36 -16.56
N GLN A 276 3.41 6.15 -17.68
CA GLN A 276 4.01 5.69 -18.94
C GLN A 276 5.10 6.63 -19.48
N ASN A 277 5.01 7.91 -19.15
CA ASN A 277 5.99 8.93 -19.54
C ASN A 277 7.11 9.13 -18.51
N GLY A 278 7.23 8.27 -17.50
CA GLY A 278 8.28 8.39 -16.46
C GLY A 278 8.06 9.53 -15.47
N HIS A 279 6.80 9.93 -15.20
CA HIS A 279 6.45 10.96 -14.21
C HIS A 279 5.64 10.36 -13.05
N PRO A 280 6.26 9.55 -12.19
CA PRO A 280 5.56 8.80 -11.14
C PRO A 280 4.93 9.70 -10.07
N TYR A 281 5.53 10.84 -9.72
CA TYR A 281 4.96 11.71 -8.69
C TYR A 281 3.72 12.45 -9.17
N GLN A 282 3.73 12.94 -10.42
CA GLN A 282 2.52 13.44 -11.06
C GLN A 282 1.44 12.35 -11.19
N ALA A 283 1.84 11.11 -11.50
CA ALA A 283 0.91 9.99 -11.58
C ALA A 283 0.21 9.76 -10.24
N ILE A 284 0.94 9.74 -9.11
CA ILE A 284 0.39 9.59 -7.75
C ILE A 284 -0.69 10.63 -7.48
N LYS A 285 -0.47 11.90 -7.84
CA LYS A 285 -1.45 12.99 -7.65
C LYS A 285 -2.73 12.76 -8.44
N TYR A 286 -2.62 12.43 -9.73
CA TYR A 286 -3.81 12.19 -10.57
C TYR A 286 -4.53 10.90 -10.18
N LEU A 287 -3.81 9.83 -9.85
CA LEU A 287 -4.40 8.57 -9.43
C LEU A 287 -5.11 8.72 -8.07
N GLY A 288 -4.48 9.39 -7.10
CA GLY A 288 -5.10 9.65 -5.79
C GLY A 288 -6.43 10.40 -5.90
N LYS A 289 -6.51 11.42 -6.78
CA LYS A 289 -7.75 12.15 -7.10
C LYS A 289 -8.88 11.29 -7.65
N SER A 290 -8.57 10.10 -8.17
CA SER A 290 -9.56 9.20 -8.74
C SER A 290 -10.19 8.25 -7.72
N PHE A 291 -9.63 8.14 -6.50
CA PHE A 291 -9.99 7.06 -5.57
C PHE A 291 -11.39 7.19 -5.00
N ILE A 292 -11.69 8.27 -4.28
CA ILE A 292 -13.03 8.48 -3.69
C ILE A 292 -14.14 8.39 -4.76
N PRO A 293 -14.05 9.11 -5.90
CA PRO A 293 -15.14 9.09 -6.86
C PRO A 293 -15.29 7.73 -7.58
N LEU A 294 -14.25 6.88 -7.63
CA LEU A 294 -14.33 5.51 -8.17
C LEU A 294 -14.73 4.45 -7.13
N TYR A 295 -14.76 4.78 -5.84
CA TYR A 295 -15.05 3.83 -4.76
C TYR A 295 -16.55 3.50 -4.68
N LYS A 296 -17.03 2.79 -5.70
CA LYS A 296 -18.43 2.47 -5.99
C LYS A 296 -18.52 1.13 -6.71
N GLU A 297 -19.60 0.37 -6.54
CA GLU A 297 -19.72 -0.97 -7.15
C GLU A 297 -19.68 -0.88 -8.69
N GLU A 298 -20.40 0.07 -9.27
CA GLU A 298 -20.49 0.28 -10.72
C GLU A 298 -19.16 0.68 -11.39
N SER A 299 -18.19 1.19 -10.61
CA SER A 299 -16.85 1.55 -11.08
C SER A 299 -15.73 0.73 -10.44
N ARG A 300 -16.06 -0.36 -9.73
CA ARG A 300 -15.11 -1.17 -8.95
C ARG A 300 -13.92 -1.64 -9.78
N ASP A 301 -14.16 -2.13 -10.99
CA ASP A 301 -13.12 -2.55 -11.93
C ASP A 301 -12.10 -1.44 -12.26
N LYS A 302 -12.59 -0.20 -12.36
CA LYS A 302 -11.75 0.97 -12.63
C LYS A 302 -11.01 1.42 -11.38
N PHE A 303 -11.61 1.25 -10.20
CA PHE A 303 -10.93 1.47 -8.92
C PHE A 303 -9.80 0.46 -8.68
N ILE A 304 -10.02 -0.83 -8.94
CA ILE A 304 -8.99 -1.88 -8.91
C ILE A 304 -7.82 -1.51 -9.84
N LEU A 305 -8.11 -1.06 -11.06
CA LEU A 305 -7.09 -0.56 -11.98
C LEU A 305 -6.32 0.65 -11.44
N ALA A 306 -7.02 1.59 -10.78
CA ALA A 306 -6.41 2.77 -10.17
C ALA A 306 -5.46 2.39 -9.01
N LEU A 307 -5.84 1.43 -8.17
CA LEU A 307 -5.02 0.86 -7.10
C LEU A 307 -3.75 0.20 -7.64
N LYS A 308 -3.88 -0.65 -8.66
CA LYS A 308 -2.72 -1.28 -9.31
C LYS A 308 -1.79 -0.24 -9.94
N ALA A 309 -2.35 0.78 -10.60
CA ALA A 309 -1.55 1.83 -11.22
C ALA A 309 -0.79 2.69 -10.19
N ILE A 310 -1.41 3.05 -9.06
CA ILE A 310 -0.72 3.83 -8.03
C ILE A 310 0.33 2.99 -7.30
N ALA A 311 0.07 1.69 -7.13
CA ALA A 311 1.02 0.78 -6.51
C ALA A 311 2.34 0.76 -7.30
N TYR A 312 2.26 0.61 -8.62
CA TYR A 312 3.43 0.70 -9.50
C TYR A 312 4.11 2.08 -9.41
N ALA A 313 3.33 3.17 -9.32
CA ALA A 313 3.90 4.51 -9.14
C ALA A 313 4.68 4.64 -7.83
N TYR A 314 4.14 4.16 -6.70
CA TYR A 314 4.82 4.13 -5.41
C TYR A 314 6.07 3.26 -5.44
N GLU A 315 5.99 2.08 -6.02
CA GLU A 315 7.12 1.17 -6.17
C GLU A 315 8.26 1.80 -6.98
N SER A 316 7.93 2.49 -8.09
CA SER A 316 8.93 3.15 -8.95
C SER A 316 9.72 4.26 -8.26
N ILE A 317 9.18 4.83 -7.16
CA ILE A 317 9.86 5.83 -6.33
C ILE A 317 10.40 5.26 -5.02
N GLY A 318 10.30 3.93 -4.82
CA GLY A 318 10.87 3.20 -3.69
C GLY A 318 9.99 3.12 -2.44
N LEU A 319 8.68 3.42 -2.54
CA LEU A 319 7.71 3.37 -1.45
C LEU A 319 6.94 2.03 -1.46
N LEU A 320 7.59 0.99 -0.92
CA LEU A 320 7.10 -0.39 -1.04
C LEU A 320 5.91 -0.69 -0.11
N TRP A 321 5.79 -0.05 1.05
CA TRP A 321 4.68 -0.29 1.97
C TRP A 321 3.37 0.29 1.42
N SER A 322 3.40 1.49 0.83
CA SER A 322 2.23 2.04 0.12
C SER A 322 1.87 1.25 -1.13
N SER A 323 2.87 0.78 -1.90
CA SER A 323 2.62 -0.12 -3.03
C SER A 323 1.90 -1.39 -2.58
N ARG A 324 2.47 -2.05 -1.56
CA ARG A 324 1.90 -3.26 -0.95
C ARG A 324 0.46 -3.05 -0.50
N SER A 325 0.16 -1.98 0.23
CA SER A 325 -1.20 -1.74 0.73
C SER A 325 -2.22 -1.51 -0.39
N CYS A 326 -1.83 -0.79 -1.45
CA CYS A 326 -2.71 -0.58 -2.60
C CYS A 326 -3.00 -1.89 -3.34
N LEU A 327 -1.97 -2.74 -3.52
CA LEU A 327 -2.14 -4.07 -4.09
C LEU A 327 -2.99 -4.97 -3.20
N LEU A 328 -2.83 -4.88 -1.88
CA LEU A 328 -3.60 -5.67 -0.92
C LEU A 328 -5.09 -5.30 -0.93
N LEU A 329 -5.40 -4.00 -0.97
CA LEU A 329 -6.79 -3.55 -1.14
C LEU A 329 -7.36 -4.02 -2.49
N SER A 330 -6.55 -3.94 -3.55
CA SER A 330 -6.92 -4.44 -4.88
C SER A 330 -7.20 -5.95 -4.87
N ALA A 331 -6.37 -6.73 -4.16
CA ALA A 331 -6.52 -8.17 -3.98
C ALA A 331 -7.81 -8.50 -3.22
N SER A 332 -8.09 -7.78 -2.13
CA SER A 332 -9.33 -7.95 -1.37
C SER A 332 -10.56 -7.70 -2.25
N LEU A 333 -10.58 -6.60 -3.00
CA LEU A 333 -11.73 -6.23 -3.83
C LEU A 333 -11.98 -7.21 -4.99
N ILE A 334 -10.93 -7.72 -5.62
CA ILE A 334 -11.10 -8.68 -6.71
C ILE A 334 -11.50 -10.07 -6.20
N THR A 335 -11.07 -10.44 -4.99
CA THR A 335 -11.43 -11.72 -4.35
C THR A 335 -12.89 -11.73 -3.91
N ASP A 336 -13.52 -10.58 -3.74
CA ASP A 336 -14.98 -10.49 -3.47
C ASP A 336 -15.81 -11.17 -4.57
N ASN A 337 -15.32 -11.22 -5.82
CA ASN A 337 -15.96 -11.99 -6.89
C ASN A 337 -16.00 -13.48 -6.60
N PHE A 338 -14.93 -14.03 -6.03
CA PHE A 338 -14.91 -15.42 -5.61
C PHE A 338 -15.90 -15.66 -4.47
N TRP A 339 -15.99 -14.76 -3.49
CA TRP A 339 -16.94 -14.93 -2.38
C TRP A 339 -18.42 -14.77 -2.80
N LYS A 340 -18.69 -13.94 -3.80
CA LYS A 340 -20.05 -13.69 -4.33
C LYS A 340 -20.48 -14.69 -5.38
N TYR A 341 -19.58 -15.03 -6.30
CA TYR A 341 -19.90 -15.72 -7.55
C TYR A 341 -19.00 -16.95 -7.80
N ASP A 342 -18.12 -17.31 -6.87
CA ASP A 342 -17.08 -18.34 -7.03
C ASP A 342 -16.15 -18.07 -8.24
N GLU A 343 -16.15 -16.85 -8.78
CA GLU A 343 -15.40 -16.44 -9.98
C GLU A 343 -13.94 -16.07 -9.67
N ILE A 344 -13.04 -16.57 -10.51
CA ILE A 344 -11.62 -16.22 -10.53
C ILE A 344 -11.25 -15.52 -11.85
N SER A 345 -10.15 -14.77 -11.88
CA SER A 345 -9.76 -14.04 -13.10
C SER A 345 -8.25 -13.86 -13.26
N LEU A 346 -7.79 -13.65 -14.50
CA LEU A 346 -6.38 -13.35 -14.78
C LEU A 346 -5.87 -12.11 -14.03
N LYS A 347 -6.71 -11.08 -13.89
CA LYS A 347 -6.40 -9.88 -13.11
C LYS A 347 -6.08 -10.22 -11.64
N GLN A 348 -6.75 -11.23 -11.07
CA GLN A 348 -6.50 -11.68 -9.69
C GLN A 348 -5.12 -12.32 -9.58
N ALA A 349 -4.77 -13.22 -10.51
CA ALA A 349 -3.43 -13.80 -10.60
C ALA A 349 -2.35 -12.71 -10.74
N GLU A 350 -2.55 -11.71 -11.61
CA GLU A 350 -1.62 -10.58 -11.78
C GLU A 350 -1.39 -9.80 -10.48
N ILE A 351 -2.44 -9.58 -9.68
CA ILE A 351 -2.34 -8.85 -8.42
C ILE A 351 -1.58 -9.68 -7.37
N TYR A 352 -1.88 -10.98 -7.25
CA TYR A 352 -1.19 -11.86 -6.30
C TYR A 352 0.29 -12.02 -6.65
N TYR A 353 0.59 -12.14 -7.94
CA TYR A 353 1.95 -12.11 -8.45
C TYR A 353 2.68 -10.82 -8.06
N SER A 354 2.05 -9.67 -8.27
CA SER A 354 2.62 -8.36 -7.89
C SER A 354 2.85 -8.23 -6.37
N LEU A 355 1.95 -8.78 -5.55
CA LEU A 355 2.10 -8.85 -4.10
C LEU A 355 3.28 -9.72 -3.70
N CYS A 356 3.43 -10.90 -4.31
CA CYS A 356 4.58 -11.77 -4.11
C CYS A 356 5.90 -11.01 -4.38
N LEU A 357 6.02 -10.35 -5.54
CA LEU A 357 7.21 -9.57 -5.87
C LEU A 357 7.46 -8.43 -4.87
N THR A 358 6.40 -7.77 -4.39
CA THR A 358 6.53 -6.69 -3.40
C THR A 358 7.01 -7.22 -2.04
N GLU A 359 6.51 -8.37 -1.58
CA GLU A 359 6.96 -9.00 -0.33
C GLU A 359 8.42 -9.47 -0.44
N ILE A 360 8.85 -9.97 -1.60
CA ILE A 360 10.27 -10.29 -1.85
C ILE A 360 11.15 -9.03 -1.73
N LYS A 361 10.71 -7.90 -2.31
CA LYS A 361 11.42 -6.61 -2.23
C LYS A 361 11.47 -6.05 -0.81
N LEU A 362 10.49 -6.38 0.02
CA LEU A 362 10.46 -6.05 1.45
C LEU A 362 11.28 -7.03 2.31
N GLY A 363 11.72 -8.16 1.73
CA GLY A 363 12.48 -9.21 2.40
C GLY A 363 11.64 -10.18 3.23
N LYS A 364 10.32 -10.20 3.02
CA LYS A 364 9.36 -11.01 3.78
C LYS A 364 9.10 -12.36 3.11
N LEU A 365 10.01 -13.31 3.29
CA LEU A 365 10.03 -14.58 2.55
C LEU A 365 8.74 -15.38 2.75
N ALA A 366 8.30 -15.62 3.99
CA ALA A 366 7.10 -16.43 4.22
C ALA A 366 5.84 -15.82 3.61
N HIS A 367 5.71 -14.49 3.65
CA HIS A 367 4.57 -13.80 3.03
C HIS A 367 4.64 -13.92 1.50
N ALA A 368 5.83 -13.78 0.91
CA ALA A 368 6.03 -13.97 -0.53
C ALA A 368 5.64 -15.38 -0.99
N LEU A 369 5.97 -16.42 -0.21
CA LEU A 369 5.60 -17.80 -0.53
C LEU A 369 4.08 -18.03 -0.48
N LEU A 370 3.38 -17.46 0.51
CA LEU A 370 1.91 -17.54 0.58
C LEU A 370 1.24 -16.88 -0.64
N TRP A 371 1.70 -15.69 -1.05
CA TRP A 371 1.18 -15.03 -2.24
C TRP A 371 1.52 -15.78 -3.54
N TYR A 372 2.70 -16.38 -3.61
CA TYR A 372 3.11 -17.20 -4.74
C TYR A 372 2.27 -18.46 -4.88
N GLU A 373 1.99 -19.16 -3.76
CA GLU A 373 1.10 -20.32 -3.74
C GLU A 373 -0.30 -19.95 -4.21
N LEU A 374 -0.89 -18.87 -3.69
CA LEU A 374 -2.19 -18.38 -4.17
C LEU A 374 -2.17 -18.00 -5.65
N PHE A 375 -1.09 -17.37 -6.11
CA PHE A 375 -0.90 -17.07 -7.53
C PHE A 375 -0.93 -18.35 -8.37
N LEU A 376 -0.17 -19.39 -8.01
CA LEU A 376 -0.16 -20.67 -8.71
C LEU A 376 -1.54 -21.32 -8.74
N ILE A 377 -2.23 -21.36 -7.59
CA ILE A 377 -3.59 -21.94 -7.48
C ILE A 377 -4.55 -21.24 -8.44
N ILE A 378 -4.60 -19.91 -8.45
CA ILE A 378 -5.50 -19.17 -9.34
C ILE A 378 -5.07 -19.37 -10.80
N ASN A 379 -3.76 -19.34 -11.07
CA ASN A 379 -3.21 -19.42 -12.41
C ASN A 379 -3.49 -20.77 -13.10
N GLU A 380 -3.37 -21.88 -12.36
CA GLU A 380 -3.63 -23.24 -12.85
C GLU A 380 -5.11 -23.46 -13.21
N ASN A 381 -6.02 -22.67 -12.63
CA ASN A 381 -7.46 -22.78 -12.86
C ASN A 381 -7.98 -21.83 -13.96
N ILE A 382 -7.10 -21.10 -14.66
CA ILE A 382 -7.44 -20.19 -15.78
C ILE A 382 -6.93 -20.79 -17.09
N SER A 383 -7.83 -21.04 -18.06
CA SER A 383 -7.47 -21.77 -19.29
C SER A 383 -6.57 -20.99 -20.25
N ASP A 384 -6.72 -19.66 -20.32
CA ASP A 384 -5.97 -18.75 -21.21
C ASP A 384 -4.91 -17.93 -20.46
N SER A 385 -4.30 -18.48 -19.40
CA SER A 385 -3.31 -17.71 -18.66
C SER A 385 -2.09 -17.36 -19.51
N SER A 386 -1.72 -16.08 -19.51
CA SER A 386 -0.46 -15.58 -20.08
C SER A 386 0.77 -15.88 -19.21
N PHE A 387 0.56 -16.32 -17.97
CA PHE A 387 1.61 -16.60 -17.01
C PHE A 387 2.16 -18.01 -17.20
N GLY A 388 3.48 -18.14 -17.12
CA GLY A 388 4.12 -19.44 -17.21
C GLY A 388 5.54 -19.44 -16.67
N ASP A 389 6.45 -20.11 -17.38
CA ASP A 389 7.82 -20.34 -16.92
C ASP A 389 8.59 -19.06 -16.60
N LYS A 390 8.30 -17.94 -17.30
CA LYS A 390 9.02 -16.68 -17.10
C LYS A 390 8.79 -16.10 -15.72
N GLU A 391 7.55 -16.04 -15.28
CA GLU A 391 7.19 -15.47 -13.98
C GLU A 391 7.64 -16.36 -12.83
N ASN A 392 7.56 -17.69 -13.02
CA ASN A 392 8.09 -18.67 -12.07
C ASN A 392 9.61 -18.53 -11.93
N GLN A 393 10.34 -18.44 -13.05
CA GLN A 393 11.78 -18.19 -13.06
C GLN A 393 12.14 -16.84 -12.41
N GLN A 394 11.33 -15.81 -12.61
CA GLN A 394 11.55 -14.50 -12.00
C GLN A 394 11.41 -14.56 -10.47
N VAL A 395 10.37 -15.24 -9.96
CA VAL A 395 10.18 -15.42 -8.52
C VAL A 395 11.32 -16.25 -7.93
N ASP A 396 11.66 -17.38 -8.57
CA ASP A 396 12.77 -18.24 -8.12
C ASP A 396 14.11 -17.49 -8.13
N PHE A 397 14.37 -16.68 -9.15
CA PHE A 397 15.57 -15.86 -9.23
C PHE A 397 15.61 -14.79 -8.12
N TYR A 398 14.50 -14.07 -7.88
CA TYR A 398 14.45 -13.02 -6.85
C TYR A 398 14.54 -13.59 -5.42
N ILE A 399 13.93 -14.75 -5.15
CA ILE A 399 14.08 -15.43 -3.86
C ILE A 399 15.50 -15.97 -3.70
N SER A 400 16.11 -16.53 -4.75
CA SER A 400 17.53 -16.91 -4.74
C SER A 400 18.43 -15.73 -4.39
N GLN A 401 18.21 -14.57 -5.02
CA GLN A 401 18.94 -13.34 -4.71
C GLN A 401 18.70 -12.88 -3.26
N LEU A 402 17.48 -12.99 -2.76
CA LEU A 402 17.13 -12.68 -1.37
C LEU A 402 17.92 -13.57 -0.41
N ILE A 403 17.89 -14.89 -0.60
CA ILE A 403 18.64 -15.87 0.21
C ILE A 403 20.13 -15.55 0.20
N LEU A 404 20.74 -15.37 -0.99
CA LEU A 404 22.18 -15.17 -1.13
C LEU A 404 22.69 -13.85 -0.55
N ASN A 405 21.83 -12.84 -0.38
CA ASN A 405 22.16 -11.58 0.31
C ASN A 405 21.86 -11.59 1.82
N THR A 406 21.35 -12.70 2.37
CA THR A 406 20.97 -12.82 3.79
C THR A 406 22.17 -13.16 4.66
N ASP A 407 22.23 -12.57 5.86
CA ASP A 407 23.27 -12.88 6.83
C ASP A 407 23.11 -14.29 7.43
N ILE A 408 24.21 -14.84 7.94
CA ILE A 408 24.22 -16.23 8.44
C ILE A 408 23.26 -16.47 9.62
N LYS A 409 22.98 -15.45 10.45
CA LYS A 409 22.07 -15.60 11.58
C LYS A 409 20.64 -15.79 11.07
N GLU A 410 20.22 -14.98 10.10
CA GLU A 410 18.90 -15.12 9.49
C GLU A 410 18.78 -16.35 8.58
N ILE A 411 19.85 -16.74 7.86
CA ILE A 411 19.89 -18.01 7.11
C ILE A 411 19.62 -19.21 8.01
N ASN A 412 20.18 -19.24 9.23
CA ASN A 412 19.94 -20.33 10.17
C ASN A 412 18.45 -20.49 10.53
N GLN A 413 17.68 -19.39 10.56
CA GLN A 413 16.23 -19.45 10.84
C GLN A 413 15.42 -20.06 9.68
N GLN A 414 16.04 -20.25 8.51
CA GLN A 414 15.39 -20.79 7.31
C GLN A 414 15.59 -22.31 7.14
N SER A 415 16.07 -23.02 8.17
CA SER A 415 16.47 -24.43 8.08
C SER A 415 15.35 -25.40 7.65
N ASN A 416 14.08 -25.02 7.78
CA ASN A 416 12.91 -25.85 7.44
C ASN A 416 12.29 -25.50 6.08
N ILE A 417 12.87 -24.55 5.36
CA ILE A 417 12.29 -23.97 4.13
C ILE A 417 12.68 -24.67 2.82
N PRO A 418 13.82 -25.37 2.65
CA PRO A 418 14.19 -25.94 1.35
C PRO A 418 13.11 -26.81 0.69
N ASP A 419 12.49 -27.73 1.46
CA ASP A 419 11.44 -28.60 0.92
C ASP A 419 10.14 -27.83 0.57
N GLU A 420 9.88 -26.70 1.24
CA GLU A 420 8.76 -25.80 0.90
C GLU A 420 9.01 -25.09 -0.44
N LEU A 421 10.25 -24.67 -0.69
CA LEU A 421 10.66 -24.10 -1.98
C LEU A 421 10.53 -25.14 -3.09
N ASP A 422 10.99 -26.38 -2.86
CA ASP A 422 10.87 -27.48 -3.82
C ASP A 422 9.41 -27.81 -4.12
N ARG A 423 8.52 -27.82 -3.11
CA ARG A 423 7.07 -28.02 -3.28
C ARG A 423 6.44 -26.98 -4.22
N LEU A 424 6.89 -25.73 -4.13
CA LEU A 424 6.41 -24.63 -4.97
C LEU A 424 7.15 -24.52 -6.31
N GLY A 425 8.04 -25.46 -6.64
CA GLY A 425 8.82 -25.47 -7.88
C GLY A 425 9.94 -24.42 -7.92
N LEU A 426 10.34 -23.86 -6.77
CA LEU A 426 11.40 -22.86 -6.62
C LEU A 426 12.75 -23.56 -6.39
N PHE A 427 13.13 -24.39 -7.36
CA PHE A 427 14.27 -25.29 -7.21
C PHE A 427 15.60 -24.54 -7.10
N VAL A 428 15.79 -23.41 -7.80
CA VAL A 428 17.06 -22.65 -7.71
C VAL A 428 17.21 -22.05 -6.32
N SER A 429 16.13 -21.53 -5.76
CA SER A 429 16.06 -20.97 -4.40
C SER A 429 16.36 -22.03 -3.35
N SER A 430 15.76 -23.22 -3.47
CA SER A 430 16.03 -24.35 -2.58
C SER A 430 17.52 -24.72 -2.58
N GLY A 431 18.12 -24.82 -3.77
CA GLY A 431 19.54 -25.10 -3.93
C GLY A 431 20.43 -24.02 -3.33
N CYS A 432 20.12 -22.74 -3.57
CA CYS A 432 20.83 -21.61 -2.97
C CYS A 432 20.78 -21.66 -1.44
N LEU A 433 19.62 -22.00 -0.86
CA LEU A 433 19.46 -22.11 0.58
C LEU A 433 20.24 -23.31 1.16
N LYS A 434 20.15 -24.49 0.54
CA LYS A 434 20.96 -25.67 0.93
C LYS A 434 22.46 -25.35 0.88
N TYR A 435 22.90 -24.64 -0.15
CA TYR A 435 24.30 -24.19 -0.31
C TYR A 435 24.72 -23.19 0.78
N ALA A 436 23.85 -22.22 1.09
CA ALA A 436 24.07 -21.24 2.15
C ALA A 436 24.11 -21.87 3.55
N LEU A 437 23.28 -22.90 3.79
CA LEU A 437 23.28 -23.68 5.03
C LEU A 437 24.51 -24.61 5.16
N GLY A 438 25.16 -24.96 4.05
CA GLY A 438 26.37 -25.79 4.01
C GLY A 438 26.17 -27.23 3.54
N TYR A 439 25.01 -27.56 3.01
CA TYR A 439 24.68 -28.90 2.47
C TYR A 439 25.20 -29.07 1.04
N ILE A 440 26.52 -28.97 0.87
CA ILE A 440 27.17 -29.01 -0.46
C ILE A 440 26.96 -30.35 -1.16
N GLU A 441 27.09 -31.47 -0.45
CA GLU A 441 26.90 -32.81 -1.05
C GLU A 441 25.45 -33.06 -1.50
N ASP A 442 24.46 -32.57 -0.75
CA ASP A 442 23.06 -32.66 -1.15
C ASP A 442 22.80 -31.79 -2.39
N PHE A 443 23.35 -30.57 -2.42
CA PHE A 443 23.30 -29.68 -3.58
C PHE A 443 23.94 -30.33 -4.83
N GLU A 444 25.17 -30.81 -4.73
CA GLU A 444 25.87 -31.47 -5.85
C GLU A 444 25.10 -32.67 -6.40
N ARG A 445 24.52 -33.48 -5.50
CA ARG A 445 23.74 -34.67 -5.88
C ARG A 445 22.42 -34.32 -6.56
N GLU A 446 21.70 -33.33 -6.05
CA GLU A 446 20.37 -32.96 -6.56
C GLU A 446 20.43 -32.27 -7.93
N TYR A 447 21.43 -31.41 -8.14
CA TYR A 447 21.58 -30.65 -9.39
C TYR A 447 22.58 -31.28 -10.38
N GLU A 448 23.15 -32.43 -10.05
CA GLU A 448 24.17 -33.14 -10.84
C GLU A 448 25.36 -32.24 -11.24
N VAL A 449 25.83 -31.45 -10.28
CA VAL A 449 26.95 -30.50 -10.45
C VAL A 449 28.06 -30.75 -9.43
N THR A 450 29.25 -30.18 -9.69
CA THR A 450 30.34 -30.15 -8.70
C THR A 450 30.47 -28.72 -8.18
N ALA A 451 30.41 -28.52 -6.87
CA ALA A 451 30.55 -27.23 -6.22
C ALA A 451 32.00 -26.75 -6.29
N ASP A 452 32.32 -26.10 -7.39
CA ASP A 452 33.64 -25.58 -7.70
C ASP A 452 33.64 -24.04 -7.80
N LYS A 453 34.72 -23.49 -8.34
CA LYS A 453 34.85 -22.04 -8.52
C LYS A 453 33.80 -21.49 -9.50
N ASP A 454 33.48 -22.21 -10.56
CA ASP A 454 32.54 -21.75 -11.59
C ASP A 454 31.11 -21.64 -11.01
N HIS A 455 30.75 -22.52 -10.07
CA HIS A 455 29.49 -22.42 -9.32
C HIS A 455 29.46 -21.24 -8.36
N ASN A 456 30.54 -20.99 -7.62
CA ASN A 456 30.65 -19.79 -6.78
C ASN A 456 30.51 -18.51 -7.62
N ASP A 457 31.14 -18.47 -8.80
CA ASP A 457 31.02 -17.34 -9.74
C ASP A 457 29.58 -17.18 -10.24
N PHE A 458 28.82 -18.27 -10.44
CA PHE A 458 27.41 -18.22 -10.80
C PHE A 458 26.53 -17.69 -9.66
N LEU A 459 26.66 -18.22 -8.45
CA LEU A 459 25.91 -17.73 -7.28
C LEU A 459 26.23 -16.26 -6.97
N GLN A 460 27.49 -15.85 -7.15
CA GLN A 460 27.89 -14.45 -7.04
C GLN A 460 27.17 -13.57 -8.07
N LYS A 461 27.05 -14.01 -9.33
CA LYS A 461 26.29 -13.28 -10.35
C LYS A 461 24.82 -13.13 -9.96
N ILE A 462 24.19 -14.15 -9.37
CA ILE A 462 22.81 -14.05 -8.86
C ILE A 462 22.74 -13.02 -7.71
N ARG A 463 23.62 -13.13 -6.72
CA ARG A 463 23.69 -12.23 -5.55
C ARG A 463 23.82 -10.76 -5.99
N ASP A 464 24.68 -10.50 -6.97
CA ASP A 464 25.12 -9.17 -7.40
C ASP A 464 24.32 -8.60 -8.59
N PHE A 465 23.39 -9.35 -9.18
CA PHE A 465 22.58 -8.88 -10.32
C PHE A 465 21.69 -7.69 -9.96
N ASP A 466 21.70 -6.63 -10.75
CA ASP A 466 20.76 -5.53 -10.57
C ASP A 466 19.39 -5.88 -11.16
N ALA A 467 18.51 -6.40 -10.30
CA ALA A 467 17.12 -6.72 -10.64
C ALA A 467 16.21 -5.48 -10.70
N GLY A 468 16.76 -4.26 -10.59
CA GLY A 468 15.99 -3.03 -10.43
C GLY A 468 15.47 -2.83 -9.01
N PHE A 469 15.91 -3.65 -8.05
CA PHE A 469 15.72 -3.45 -6.62
C PHE A 469 16.94 -3.99 -5.86
N ASN A 470 17.32 -3.32 -4.77
CA ASN A 470 18.44 -3.75 -3.94
C ASN A 470 17.92 -4.60 -2.77
N SER A 471 18.14 -5.91 -2.84
CA SER A 471 17.78 -6.86 -1.79
C SER A 471 18.73 -6.75 -0.59
N LYS A 472 18.17 -6.54 0.61
CA LYS A 472 18.91 -6.53 1.89
C LYS A 472 18.99 -7.91 2.57
N GLY A 473 18.53 -8.97 1.90
CA GLY A 473 18.34 -10.28 2.51
C GLY A 473 16.97 -10.45 3.16
N ILE A 474 16.72 -11.65 3.71
CA ILE A 474 15.49 -12.02 4.42
C ILE A 474 15.41 -11.24 5.75
N ILE A 475 14.24 -10.65 6.03
CA ILE A 475 13.97 -9.83 7.23
C ILE A 475 12.66 -10.33 7.88
N ASP A 476 12.49 -11.65 7.97
CA ASP A 476 11.34 -12.21 8.66
C ASP A 476 11.51 -12.10 10.18
N ASN A 477 10.45 -11.69 10.86
CA ASN A 477 10.48 -11.49 12.31
C ASN A 477 10.28 -12.83 13.01
N HIS A 478 11.33 -13.33 13.66
CA HIS A 478 11.28 -14.58 14.46
C HIS A 478 11.14 -14.35 15.97
N ASP A 479 11.54 -13.16 16.45
CA ASP A 479 11.51 -12.80 17.86
C ASP A 479 10.12 -12.34 18.32
N LYS A 480 9.93 -12.14 19.64
CA LYS A 480 8.68 -11.62 20.22
C LYS A 480 8.34 -10.19 19.76
N ARG A 481 9.34 -9.45 19.30
CA ARG A 481 9.21 -8.09 18.76
C ARG A 481 9.67 -8.13 17.30
N GLY A 482 8.91 -7.48 16.44
CA GLY A 482 9.24 -7.30 15.03
C GLY A 482 9.74 -5.89 14.77
N VAL A 483 10.52 -5.75 13.71
CA VAL A 483 11.00 -4.45 13.23
C VAL A 483 10.74 -4.33 11.73
N HIS A 484 10.14 -3.22 11.33
CA HIS A 484 10.00 -2.85 9.93
C HIS A 484 10.66 -1.51 9.68
N THR A 485 11.17 -1.31 8.46
CA THR A 485 11.83 -0.05 8.08
C THR A 485 11.26 0.51 6.79
N SER A 486 11.21 1.84 6.70
CA SER A 486 10.86 2.60 5.49
C SER A 486 11.83 3.76 5.31
N PHE A 487 11.89 4.29 4.08
CA PHE A 487 12.75 5.40 3.71
C PHE A 487 11.95 6.47 2.99
N ILE A 488 11.80 7.65 3.61
CA ILE A 488 11.07 8.79 3.02
C ILE A 488 12.03 9.97 2.88
N PHE A 489 12.45 10.27 1.64
CA PHE A 489 13.36 11.38 1.31
C PHE A 489 14.63 11.40 2.18
N GLY A 490 15.23 10.23 2.41
CA GLY A 490 16.41 10.07 3.28
C GLY A 490 16.11 9.95 4.78
N CYS A 491 14.88 10.20 5.23
CA CYS A 491 14.46 9.86 6.60
C CYS A 491 14.40 8.33 6.73
N THR A 492 15.13 7.77 7.69
CA THR A 492 14.96 6.36 8.06
C THR A 492 13.86 6.26 9.12
N ILE A 493 12.79 5.55 8.78
CA ILE A 493 11.68 5.26 9.68
C ILE A 493 11.81 3.82 10.14
N GLU A 494 11.86 3.59 11.45
CA GLU A 494 11.91 2.27 12.06
C GLU A 494 10.69 2.09 12.94
N ILE A 495 9.89 1.04 12.73
CA ILE A 495 8.75 0.71 13.60
C ILE A 495 9.03 -0.60 14.31
N ASN A 496 8.98 -0.54 15.64
CA ASN A 496 9.12 -1.67 16.55
C ASN A 496 7.74 -2.04 17.08
N PHE A 497 7.36 -3.32 17.01
CA PHE A 497 6.01 -3.76 17.37
C PHE A 497 5.99 -5.18 17.97
N PRO A 498 4.93 -5.58 18.70
CA PRO A 498 4.74 -6.97 19.13
C PRO A 498 4.58 -7.88 17.92
N ASN A 499 5.38 -8.94 17.79
CA ASN A 499 5.35 -9.82 16.62
C ASN A 499 4.20 -10.85 16.71
N ARG A 500 2.96 -10.36 16.58
CA ARG A 500 1.72 -11.13 16.54
C ARG A 500 0.62 -10.31 15.88
N SER A 501 -0.38 -10.95 15.29
CA SER A 501 -1.61 -10.29 14.86
C SER A 501 -2.33 -9.61 16.07
N PRO A 502 -2.97 -8.44 15.87
CA PRO A 502 -3.05 -7.65 14.63
C PRO A 502 -1.89 -6.64 14.44
N PHE A 503 -0.84 -6.69 15.26
CA PHE A 503 0.23 -5.68 15.29
C PHE A 503 1.18 -5.77 14.09
N ILE A 504 1.33 -6.95 13.50
CA ILE A 504 2.06 -7.12 12.23
C ILE A 504 1.35 -6.29 11.16
N GLU A 505 0.06 -6.52 10.92
CA GLU A 505 -0.75 -5.80 9.94
C GLU A 505 -0.80 -4.31 10.26
N PHE A 506 -1.04 -3.95 11.52
CA PHE A 506 -1.08 -2.56 11.96
C PHE A 506 0.23 -1.82 11.66
N SER A 507 1.38 -2.42 11.97
CA SER A 507 2.68 -1.79 11.71
C SER A 507 2.94 -1.54 10.23
N THR A 508 2.55 -2.49 9.36
CA THR A 508 2.65 -2.30 7.89
C THR A 508 1.74 -1.17 7.40
N ASN A 509 0.56 -1.00 8.01
CA ASN A 509 -0.37 0.07 7.68
C ASN A 509 0.13 1.44 8.14
N VAL A 510 0.77 1.55 9.30
CA VAL A 510 1.41 2.79 9.75
C VAL A 510 2.52 3.21 8.78
N LEU A 511 3.34 2.28 8.31
CA LEU A 511 4.36 2.60 7.30
C LEU A 511 3.74 3.01 5.96
N SER A 512 2.74 2.27 5.47
CA SER A 512 2.00 2.61 4.25
C SER A 512 1.33 3.98 4.33
N LEU A 513 0.76 4.33 5.48
CA LEU A 513 0.18 5.63 5.78
C LEU A 513 1.22 6.75 5.61
N LEU A 514 2.38 6.62 6.27
CA LEU A 514 3.42 7.64 6.24
C LEU A 514 4.03 7.78 4.83
N GLU A 515 4.28 6.67 4.15
CA GLU A 515 4.76 6.66 2.77
C GLU A 515 3.76 7.36 1.83
N GLY A 516 2.47 7.01 1.89
CA GLY A 516 1.45 7.53 0.99
C GLY A 516 1.12 9.00 1.23
N ALA A 517 1.08 9.39 2.52
CA ALA A 517 0.81 10.76 2.93
C ALA A 517 1.95 11.70 2.53
N PHE A 518 3.20 11.26 2.72
CA PHE A 518 4.38 12.08 2.47
C PHE A 518 5.03 11.87 1.11
N ALA A 519 4.50 10.99 0.25
CA ALA A 519 5.08 10.65 -1.05
C ALA A 519 5.45 11.87 -1.92
N THR A 520 4.65 12.94 -1.91
CA THR A 520 4.86 14.08 -2.83
C THR A 520 5.48 15.31 -2.16
N CYS A 521 5.75 15.27 -0.84
CA CYS A 521 6.14 16.46 -0.05
C CYS A 521 7.32 17.24 -0.66
N THR A 522 8.41 16.58 -1.04
CA THR A 522 9.61 17.28 -1.53
C THR A 522 9.36 18.01 -2.85
N ILE A 523 8.50 17.49 -3.72
CA ILE A 523 8.14 18.12 -5.00
C ILE A 523 7.20 19.30 -4.77
N ASP A 524 6.47 19.28 -3.66
CA ASP A 524 5.60 20.38 -3.22
C ASP A 524 6.33 21.40 -2.32
N ASN A 525 7.66 21.43 -2.36
CA ASN A 525 8.52 22.32 -1.57
C ASN A 525 8.36 22.16 -0.04
N VAL A 526 7.93 20.97 0.40
CA VAL A 526 7.89 20.57 1.81
C VAL A 526 9.12 19.70 2.08
N HIS A 527 10.14 20.30 2.70
CA HIS A 527 11.46 19.67 2.84
C HIS A 527 11.63 19.01 4.21
N LEU A 528 12.20 17.81 4.22
CA LEU A 528 12.49 17.06 5.44
C LEU A 528 13.59 17.75 6.28
N LYS A 529 13.49 17.69 7.60
CA LYS A 529 14.47 18.26 8.54
C LYS A 529 14.97 17.29 9.63
N GLU A 530 14.42 16.07 9.68
CA GLU A 530 14.82 15.01 10.61
C GLU A 530 15.30 13.78 9.84
N ALA A 531 16.41 13.18 10.27
CA ALA A 531 17.00 12.02 9.59
C ALA A 531 16.44 10.67 10.05
N PHE A 532 15.82 10.64 11.23
CA PHE A 532 15.33 9.42 11.87
C PHE A 532 13.98 9.65 12.55
N LEU A 533 13.06 8.71 12.37
CA LEU A 533 11.84 8.56 13.15
C LEU A 533 11.79 7.13 13.69
N ILE A 534 11.80 6.98 15.01
CA ILE A 534 11.62 5.68 15.67
C ILE A 534 10.19 5.60 16.18
N ILE A 535 9.46 4.57 15.78
CA ILE A 535 8.09 4.32 16.17
C ILE A 535 8.07 3.10 17.08
N GLU A 536 7.46 3.22 18.25
CA GLU A 536 7.25 2.13 19.20
C GLU A 536 5.75 1.87 19.33
N VAL A 537 5.30 0.70 18.88
CA VAL A 537 3.94 0.23 19.09
C VAL A 537 3.87 -0.54 20.40
N ILE A 538 3.01 -0.08 21.31
CA ILE A 538 2.77 -0.66 22.62
C ILE A 538 1.37 -1.26 22.61
N ALA A 539 1.27 -2.52 23.03
CA ALA A 539 0.01 -3.23 23.18
C ALA A 539 -0.36 -3.28 24.67
N ASP A 540 -1.53 -2.75 25.00
CA ASP A 540 -2.13 -2.84 26.32
C ASP A 540 -3.33 -3.78 26.29
N ASP A 541 -3.39 -4.68 27.27
CA ASP A 541 -4.49 -5.62 27.47
C ASP A 541 -5.63 -4.89 28.22
N ASP A 542 -6.41 -4.09 27.48
CA ASP A 542 -7.65 -3.42 27.94
C ASP A 542 -8.84 -3.94 27.13
N ASP A 543 -10.06 -3.84 27.66
CA ASP A 543 -11.28 -4.33 27.00
C ASP A 543 -11.80 -3.35 25.94
N ASP A 544 -11.55 -2.05 26.10
CA ASP A 544 -12.03 -1.01 25.20
C ASP A 544 -10.99 -0.64 24.13
N LEU A 545 -11.39 -0.72 22.85
CA LEU A 545 -10.55 -0.28 21.74
C LEU A 545 -10.20 1.21 21.86
N SER A 546 -8.93 1.50 22.12
CA SER A 546 -8.38 2.85 22.09
C SER A 546 -7.04 2.90 21.37
N LEU A 547 -6.87 3.94 20.56
CA LEU A 547 -5.64 4.24 19.85
C LEU A 547 -5.24 5.66 20.20
N SER A 548 -4.00 5.84 20.65
CA SER A 548 -3.44 7.15 20.92
C SER A 548 -1.97 7.18 20.52
N HIS A 549 -1.44 8.39 20.33
CA HIS A 549 -0.03 8.56 20.04
C HIS A 549 0.60 9.70 20.84
N GLU A 550 1.88 9.55 21.12
CA GLU A 550 2.71 10.54 21.80
C GLU A 550 4.02 10.74 21.04
N ILE A 551 4.37 12.00 20.77
CA ILE A 551 5.63 12.35 20.12
C ILE A 551 6.61 12.88 21.17
N ASN A 552 7.71 12.16 21.37
CA ASN A 552 8.83 12.66 22.17
C ASN A 552 9.82 13.40 21.28
N SER A 553 9.67 14.72 21.27
CA SER A 553 10.49 15.68 20.53
C SER A 553 11.59 16.33 21.39
N ASN A 554 11.93 15.77 22.56
CA ASN A 554 12.74 16.49 23.56
C ASN A 554 14.22 16.12 23.60
N SER A 555 14.62 14.97 23.08
CA SER A 555 16.02 14.51 23.06
C SER A 555 16.28 13.58 21.88
N GLY A 556 17.55 13.29 21.59
CA GLY A 556 17.97 12.24 20.67
C GLY A 556 17.27 12.23 19.31
N LYS A 557 17.01 11.01 18.79
CA LYS A 557 16.18 10.76 17.60
C LYS A 557 14.71 11.10 17.91
N LEU A 558 13.94 11.48 16.89
CA LEU A 558 12.51 11.70 17.04
C LEU A 558 11.83 10.36 17.34
N ASN A 559 11.11 10.28 18.46
CA ASN A 559 10.41 9.05 18.86
C ASN A 559 8.89 9.30 18.84
N LEU A 560 8.15 8.36 18.28
CA LEU A 560 6.70 8.30 18.27
C LEU A 560 6.28 7.01 19.01
N ILE A 561 5.47 7.14 20.05
CA ILE A 561 4.86 6.00 20.73
C ILE A 561 3.41 5.92 20.27
N ILE A 562 2.98 4.74 19.84
CA ILE A 562 1.58 4.44 19.50
C ILE A 562 1.08 3.42 20.51
N ASN A 563 0.13 3.83 21.34
CA ASN A 563 -0.49 2.96 22.34
C ASN A 563 -1.78 2.38 21.76
N CYS A 564 -1.86 1.05 21.75
CA CYS A 564 -2.97 0.27 21.25
C CYS A 564 -3.57 -0.54 22.39
N ALA A 565 -4.76 -0.17 22.87
CA ALA A 565 -5.49 -0.91 23.89
C ALA A 565 -6.74 -1.55 23.27
N GLY A 566 -7.10 -2.78 23.67
CA GLY A 566 -8.25 -3.50 23.13
C GLY A 566 -8.15 -3.83 21.65
N PHE A 567 -6.93 -4.11 21.16
CA PHE A 567 -6.68 -4.51 19.77
C PHE A 567 -6.80 -6.04 19.62
N ASP A 568 -8.03 -6.56 19.53
CA ASP A 568 -8.31 -7.92 19.04
C ASP A 568 -8.73 -7.89 17.56
N ALA A 569 -8.44 -8.95 16.81
CA ALA A 569 -8.80 -9.09 15.40
C ALA A 569 -10.32 -8.99 15.16
N SER A 570 -11.12 -9.38 16.16
CA SER A 570 -12.59 -9.26 16.14
C SER A 570 -13.11 -7.82 16.16
N ASP A 571 -12.31 -6.84 16.57
CA ASP A 571 -12.83 -5.54 17.02
C ASP A 571 -12.79 -4.43 15.97
N PHE A 572 -12.22 -4.68 14.79
CA PHE A 572 -12.19 -3.73 13.67
C PHE A 572 -13.54 -3.64 12.91
N ARG A 573 -14.63 -3.33 13.63
CA ARG A 573 -15.95 -2.96 13.07
C ARG A 573 -15.92 -1.54 12.48
N ILE A 574 -17.00 -1.10 11.83
CA ILE A 574 -17.08 0.22 11.18
C ILE A 574 -16.74 1.38 12.14
N GLU A 575 -17.31 1.38 13.35
CA GLU A 575 -17.04 2.44 14.34
C GLU A 575 -15.57 2.47 14.78
N ALA A 576 -14.98 1.29 14.96
CA ALA A 576 -13.55 1.13 15.26
C ALA A 576 -12.67 1.64 14.10
N GLN A 577 -13.02 1.33 12.85
CA GLN A 577 -12.31 1.82 11.67
C GLN A 577 -12.35 3.35 11.57
N GLN A 578 -13.48 3.98 11.91
CA GLN A 578 -13.59 5.44 11.96
C GLN A 578 -12.71 6.04 13.05
N LYS A 579 -12.67 5.45 14.25
CA LYS A 579 -11.77 5.87 15.34
C LYS A 579 -10.31 5.81 14.90
N ILE A 580 -9.88 4.69 14.30
CA ILE A 580 -8.52 4.49 13.80
C ILE A 580 -8.19 5.51 12.69
N THR A 581 -9.11 5.70 11.74
CA THR A 581 -8.96 6.68 10.65
C THR A 581 -8.76 8.10 11.18
N ASN A 582 -9.53 8.49 12.20
CA ASN A 582 -9.40 9.80 12.82
C ASN A 582 -8.06 9.96 13.56
N GLU A 583 -7.60 8.91 14.23
CA GLU A 583 -6.31 8.95 14.92
C GLU A 583 -5.14 8.97 13.92
N PHE A 584 -5.24 8.29 12.78
CA PHE A 584 -4.26 8.40 11.69
C PHE A 584 -4.20 9.81 11.10
N LYS A 585 -5.34 10.48 10.90
CA LYS A 585 -5.34 11.90 10.50
C LYS A 585 -4.58 12.75 11.50
N LYS A 586 -4.89 12.58 12.79
CA LYS A 586 -4.23 13.32 13.87
C LYS A 586 -2.73 13.06 13.92
N LEU A 587 -2.31 11.80 13.83
CA LEU A 587 -0.90 11.38 13.79
C LEU A 587 -0.13 12.04 12.63
N VAL A 588 -0.69 12.04 11.43
CA VAL A 588 -0.05 12.69 10.27
C VAL A 588 0.07 14.20 10.49
N PHE A 589 -0.98 14.85 11.01
CA PHE A 589 -0.96 16.28 11.33
C PHE A 589 0.09 16.63 12.38
N ASP A 590 0.20 15.85 13.45
CA ASP A 590 1.11 16.10 14.56
C ASP A 590 2.58 15.82 14.16
N LEU A 591 2.83 14.85 13.26
CA LEU A 591 4.18 14.56 12.74
C LEU A 591 4.67 15.57 11.69
N LEU A 592 3.78 16.15 10.90
CA LEU A 592 4.14 17.03 9.78
C LEU A 592 5.06 18.21 10.21
N PRO A 593 4.79 18.97 11.27
CA PRO A 593 5.69 20.03 11.74
C PRO A 593 6.95 19.52 12.43
N GLU A 594 6.99 18.27 12.90
CA GLU A 594 8.19 17.68 13.52
C GLU A 594 9.17 17.18 12.45
N LEU A 595 8.67 16.57 11.37
CA LEU A 595 9.49 16.00 10.29
C LEU A 595 9.91 17.00 9.22
N PHE A 596 9.10 18.02 8.94
CA PHE A 596 9.29 18.90 7.80
C PHE A 596 9.53 20.37 8.19
N PHE A 597 10.21 21.08 7.28
CA PHE A 597 10.29 22.53 7.26
C PHE A 597 9.18 23.08 6.36
N ILE A 598 8.25 23.82 6.97
CA ILE A 598 7.06 24.35 6.31
C ILE A 598 7.25 25.85 6.16
N LYS A 599 7.46 26.31 4.93
CA LYS A 599 7.58 27.76 4.63
C LYS A 599 6.23 28.44 4.52
N ASN A 600 5.25 27.76 3.93
CA ASN A 600 3.92 28.29 3.62
C ASN A 600 2.90 27.17 3.82
N THR A 601 1.83 27.46 4.57
CA THR A 601 0.74 26.52 4.85
C THR A 601 -0.08 26.18 3.62
N GLU A 602 -0.10 27.03 2.59
CA GLU A 602 -0.77 26.76 1.30
C GLU A 602 -0.23 25.48 0.63
N TYR A 603 1.06 25.16 0.82
CA TYR A 603 1.62 23.92 0.28
C TYR A 603 1.05 22.67 0.96
N ILE A 604 0.74 22.77 2.26
CA ILE A 604 0.09 21.68 3.01
C ILE A 604 -1.36 21.54 2.57
N GLU A 605 -2.09 22.65 2.46
CA GLU A 605 -3.48 22.64 1.99
C GLU A 605 -3.58 22.01 0.60
N LYS A 606 -2.70 22.41 -0.32
CA LYS A 606 -2.59 21.81 -1.64
C LYS A 606 -2.32 20.30 -1.57
N MET A 607 -1.35 19.87 -0.78
CA MET A 607 -1.02 18.45 -0.64
C MET A 607 -2.21 17.63 -0.13
N ILE A 608 -2.92 18.14 0.89
CA ILE A 608 -4.04 17.44 1.52
C ILE A 608 -5.25 17.41 0.60
N PHE A 609 -5.71 18.58 0.15
CA PHE A 609 -6.98 18.73 -0.55
C PHE A 609 -6.85 18.61 -2.05
N GLU A 610 -5.91 19.35 -2.66
CA GLU A 610 -5.77 19.27 -4.11
C GLU A 610 -5.20 17.92 -4.51
N ASP A 611 -4.13 17.43 -3.88
CA ASP A 611 -3.49 16.18 -4.28
C ASP A 611 -4.11 14.92 -3.67
N ALA A 612 -5.16 15.07 -2.83
CA ALA A 612 -5.86 13.97 -2.17
C ALA A 612 -4.91 13.04 -1.38
N ALA A 613 -3.89 13.61 -0.73
CA ALA A 613 -2.88 12.83 -0.01
C ALA A 613 -3.48 12.02 1.14
N PHE A 614 -4.47 12.58 1.83
CA PHE A 614 -5.12 11.90 2.94
C PHE A 614 -6.08 10.82 2.46
N ASP A 615 -6.80 11.08 1.38
CA ASP A 615 -7.71 10.09 0.82
C ASP A 615 -6.95 8.84 0.37
N ARG A 616 -5.87 9.03 -0.40
CA ARG A 616 -5.07 7.89 -0.90
C ARG A 616 -4.27 7.17 0.19
N ALA A 617 -3.84 7.85 1.25
CA ALA A 617 -3.00 7.27 2.30
C ALA A 617 -3.78 6.69 3.48
N ILE A 618 -4.88 7.35 3.88
CA ILE A 618 -5.64 7.00 5.08
C ILE A 618 -6.83 6.13 4.69
N SER A 619 -7.70 6.63 3.81
CA SER A 619 -8.94 5.92 3.46
C SER A 619 -8.69 4.63 2.69
N PHE A 620 -7.61 4.57 1.90
CA PHE A 620 -7.31 3.44 1.01
C PHE A 620 -5.90 2.85 1.19
N GLY A 621 -5.06 3.48 2.03
CA GLY A 621 -3.66 3.05 2.24
C GLY A 621 -3.41 2.36 3.59
N ALA A 622 -4.41 2.30 4.49
CA ALA A 622 -4.29 1.69 5.81
C ALA A 622 -5.38 0.62 6.03
N CYS A 623 -5.33 -0.46 5.24
CA CYS A 623 -6.39 -1.47 5.15
C CYS A 623 -6.05 -2.75 5.94
N ILE A 624 -6.17 -2.70 7.28
CA ILE A 624 -5.81 -3.80 8.20
C ILE A 624 -6.48 -5.13 7.83
N LYS A 625 -7.79 -5.13 7.52
CA LYS A 625 -8.55 -6.35 7.24
C LYS A 625 -8.49 -6.86 5.79
N SER A 626 -7.84 -6.12 4.87
CA SER A 626 -7.80 -6.56 3.47
C SER A 626 -7.07 -7.87 3.27
N ILE A 627 -6.10 -8.19 4.14
CA ILE A 627 -5.37 -9.45 4.07
C ILE A 627 -6.23 -10.64 4.51
N GLU A 628 -7.09 -10.46 5.52
CA GLU A 628 -8.00 -11.49 6.03
C GLU A 628 -9.00 -11.95 4.97
N ASN A 629 -9.48 -11.03 4.13
CA ASN A 629 -10.42 -11.36 3.06
C ASN A 629 -9.82 -12.27 1.98
N VAL A 630 -8.49 -12.39 1.92
CA VAL A 630 -7.78 -13.17 0.90
C VAL A 630 -7.09 -14.40 1.51
N LEU A 631 -6.30 -14.20 2.56
CA LEU A 631 -5.51 -15.25 3.21
C LEU A 631 -6.18 -15.84 4.46
N GLY A 632 -7.33 -15.32 4.90
CA GLY A 632 -8.05 -15.79 6.09
C GLY A 632 -7.55 -15.17 7.40
N ASN A 633 -8.20 -15.52 8.51
CA ASN A 633 -7.89 -14.96 9.84
C ASN A 633 -6.73 -15.70 10.55
N ASP A 634 -6.23 -16.78 9.97
CA ASP A 634 -5.18 -17.65 10.54
C ASP A 634 -3.81 -17.46 9.89
N ILE A 635 -3.57 -16.32 9.22
CA ILE A 635 -2.30 -15.98 8.54
C ILE A 635 -1.09 -16.22 9.45
N ASP A 636 -1.16 -15.79 10.71
CA ASP A 636 -0.10 -16.02 11.70
C ASP A 636 0.24 -17.51 11.87
N GLN A 637 -0.77 -18.37 11.84
CA GLN A 637 -0.59 -19.83 11.94
C GLN A 637 -0.02 -20.39 10.64
N GLN A 638 -0.49 -19.91 9.49
CA GLN A 638 0.03 -20.30 8.17
C GLN A 638 1.52 -19.95 8.04
N ILE A 639 1.92 -18.73 8.42
CA ILE A 639 3.34 -18.30 8.43
C ILE A 639 4.16 -19.16 9.38
N LYS A 640 3.67 -19.43 10.59
CA LYS A 640 4.37 -20.30 11.55
C LYS A 640 4.51 -21.73 11.02
N LYS A 641 3.53 -22.22 10.25
CA LYS A 641 3.55 -23.56 9.62
C LYS A 641 4.60 -23.66 8.49
N ILE A 642 4.88 -22.57 7.79
CA ILE A 642 5.97 -22.52 6.81
C ILE A 642 7.31 -22.83 7.49
N TYR A 643 7.54 -22.23 8.66
CA TYR A 643 8.77 -22.38 9.45
C TYR A 643 8.82 -23.61 10.35
N SER A 644 7.72 -24.32 10.57
CA SER A 644 7.67 -25.42 11.53
C SER A 644 8.23 -26.72 10.96
N THR A 645 8.77 -27.55 11.86
CA THR A 645 9.15 -28.93 11.53
C THR A 645 7.90 -29.80 11.40
N SER A 646 7.86 -30.66 10.38
CA SER A 646 6.80 -31.66 10.18
C SER A 646 7.40 -33.00 9.74
N ALA A 647 6.62 -34.08 9.76
CA ALA A 647 7.07 -35.38 9.26
C ALA A 647 7.32 -35.39 7.74
N GLU A 648 6.76 -34.43 7.02
CA GLU A 648 6.83 -34.29 5.56
C GLU A 648 7.97 -33.37 5.11
N LYS A 649 8.58 -32.61 6.02
CA LYS A 649 9.67 -31.65 5.75
C LYS A 649 10.96 -32.11 6.42
N LYS A 650 12.03 -32.23 5.63
CA LYS A 650 13.40 -32.40 6.14
C LYS A 650 13.90 -31.07 6.69
N THR A 651 14.40 -31.10 7.91
CA THR A 651 15.13 -29.97 8.51
C THR A 651 16.60 -30.02 8.08
N TYR A 652 17.15 -28.87 7.71
CA TYR A 652 18.54 -28.66 7.30
C TYR A 652 19.24 -27.70 8.27
N PRO A 653 19.68 -28.15 9.48
CA PRO A 653 20.38 -27.29 10.42
C PRO A 653 21.64 -26.65 9.83
N LEU A 654 21.98 -25.42 10.21
CA LEU A 654 23.18 -24.73 9.72
C LEU A 654 24.46 -25.54 10.00
N LEU A 655 25.23 -25.82 8.93
CA LEU A 655 26.52 -26.52 8.99
C LEU A 655 27.72 -25.56 8.85
N ARG A 656 27.50 -24.33 8.35
CA ARG A 656 28.57 -23.34 8.16
C ARG A 656 28.86 -22.54 9.43
N ASP A 657 30.14 -22.23 9.65
CA ASP A 657 30.59 -21.28 10.69
C ASP A 657 30.63 -19.82 10.21
N LYS A 658 30.65 -19.60 8.89
CA LYS A 658 30.77 -18.28 8.24
C LYS A 658 29.83 -18.21 7.05
N SER A 659 29.47 -16.97 6.67
CA SER A 659 28.65 -16.71 5.48
C SER A 659 29.20 -17.43 4.24
N TRP A 660 28.29 -17.80 3.33
CA TRP A 660 28.62 -18.60 2.17
C TRP A 660 29.66 -17.95 1.25
N ASP A 661 29.64 -16.62 1.24
CA ASP A 661 30.48 -15.73 0.45
C ASP A 661 31.66 -15.14 1.22
N SER A 662 32.02 -15.70 2.39
CA SER A 662 33.07 -15.13 3.24
C SER A 662 34.45 -15.01 2.58
N GLU A 663 34.73 -15.78 1.53
CA GLU A 663 35.97 -15.70 0.74
C GLU A 663 35.91 -14.66 -0.40
N PHE A 664 34.70 -14.24 -0.78
CA PHE A 664 34.41 -13.29 -1.86
C PHE A 664 33.23 -12.39 -1.44
N PRO A 665 33.39 -11.64 -0.33
CA PRO A 665 32.31 -10.85 0.22
C PRO A 665 31.80 -9.86 -0.81
N LYS A 666 30.50 -9.57 -0.78
CA LYS A 666 29.91 -8.56 -1.67
C LYS A 666 30.70 -7.26 -1.54
N VAL A 667 31.36 -6.86 -2.62
CA VAL A 667 32.02 -5.57 -2.68
C VAL A 667 30.89 -4.55 -2.79
N LEU A 668 30.56 -3.92 -1.66
CA LEU A 668 29.81 -2.68 -1.72
C LEU A 668 30.69 -1.72 -2.51
N GLU A 669 30.25 -1.32 -3.71
CA GLU A 669 30.88 -0.22 -4.43
C GLU A 669 30.78 1.02 -3.54
N ILE A 670 31.78 1.19 -2.68
CA ILE A 670 32.18 2.50 -2.23
C ILE A 670 32.82 3.05 -3.50
N GLU A 671 32.02 3.69 -4.36
CA GLU A 671 32.59 4.54 -5.40
C GLU A 671 33.72 5.32 -4.74
N ASP A 672 34.92 5.24 -5.30
CA ASP A 672 36.09 5.94 -4.78
C ASP A 672 35.72 7.43 -4.77
N ILE A 673 35.21 7.93 -3.63
CA ILE A 673 34.45 9.18 -3.58
C ILE A 673 35.46 10.29 -3.84
N LYS A 674 35.61 10.68 -5.09
CA LYS A 674 36.21 11.97 -5.42
C LYS A 674 35.32 13.01 -4.76
N ALA A 675 35.93 13.86 -3.94
CA ALA A 675 35.21 14.94 -3.29
C ALA A 675 34.38 15.70 -4.34
N PRO A 676 33.05 15.85 -4.13
CA PRO A 676 32.19 16.53 -5.08
C PRO A 676 32.73 17.94 -5.30
N THR A 677 32.96 18.30 -6.56
CA THR A 677 33.43 19.63 -6.93
C THR A 677 32.24 20.56 -7.14
N PRO A 678 32.26 21.79 -6.59
CA PRO A 678 31.22 22.78 -6.85
C PRO A 678 30.99 22.98 -8.35
N GLY A 679 29.73 22.96 -8.78
CA GLY A 679 29.34 23.26 -10.16
C GLY A 679 29.60 24.73 -10.53
N LYS A 680 29.49 25.07 -11.83
CA LYS A 680 29.60 26.45 -12.32
C LYS A 680 28.24 26.99 -12.76
N GLY A 681 27.90 28.21 -12.34
CA GLY A 681 26.64 28.86 -12.73
C GLY A 681 25.41 28.29 -11.99
N ARG A 682 24.22 28.58 -12.51
CA ARG A 682 22.96 28.03 -11.97
C ARG A 682 22.83 26.55 -12.31
N MET A 683 22.12 25.81 -11.47
CA MET A 683 21.80 24.40 -11.72
C MET A 683 20.98 24.26 -13.03
N PRO A 684 21.31 23.31 -13.92
CA PRO A 684 20.53 23.03 -15.12
C PRO A 684 19.08 22.65 -14.81
N GLU A 685 18.14 22.93 -15.73
CA GLU A 685 16.72 22.56 -15.55
C GLU A 685 16.49 21.05 -15.52
N GLU A 686 17.28 20.28 -16.27
CA GLU A 686 17.23 18.81 -16.28
C GLU A 686 17.57 18.24 -14.89
N GLU A 687 18.53 18.85 -14.20
CA GLU A 687 18.94 18.53 -12.83
C GLU A 687 17.95 19.05 -11.77
N LEU A 688 16.91 19.80 -12.15
CA LEU A 688 15.78 20.15 -11.27
C LEU A 688 14.64 19.12 -11.34
N ASN A 689 14.66 18.21 -12.33
CA ASN A 689 13.58 17.26 -12.50
C ASN A 689 13.60 16.17 -11.42
N SER A 690 12.72 16.29 -10.43
CA SER A 690 12.57 15.34 -9.33
C SER A 690 11.91 14.02 -9.74
N GLU A 691 11.35 13.90 -10.94
CA GLU A 691 10.59 12.71 -11.37
C GLU A 691 11.48 11.47 -11.57
N ASN A 692 12.79 11.66 -11.77
CA ASN A 692 13.78 10.58 -11.91
C ASN A 692 14.53 10.26 -10.60
N ILE A 693 14.06 10.80 -9.47
CA ILE A 693 14.72 10.69 -8.16
C ILE A 693 13.80 9.91 -7.23
N THR A 694 14.30 8.80 -6.68
CA THR A 694 13.55 7.98 -5.72
C THR A 694 13.74 8.48 -4.29
N HIS A 695 12.91 8.04 -3.34
CA HIS A 695 13.06 8.41 -1.93
C HIS A 695 14.39 7.94 -1.31
N LYS A 696 15.01 6.91 -1.88
CA LYS A 696 16.33 6.38 -1.49
C LYS A 696 17.51 7.14 -2.09
N ASP A 697 17.28 7.92 -3.16
CA ASP A 697 18.28 8.79 -3.78
C ASP A 697 18.51 10.10 -3.00
N TYR A 698 17.79 10.29 -1.88
CA TYR A 698 17.97 11.37 -0.94
C TYR A 698 18.78 10.91 0.27
N SER A 699 19.65 11.78 0.76
CA SER A 699 20.27 11.70 2.09
C SER A 699 20.00 12.98 2.87
N ILE A 700 19.99 12.88 4.19
CA ILE A 700 19.87 14.02 5.10
C ILE A 700 20.89 13.88 6.21
N GLN A 701 21.56 14.98 6.52
CA GLN A 701 22.51 15.04 7.64
C GLN A 701 21.79 14.86 8.97
N SER A 702 22.41 14.12 9.89
CA SER A 702 21.77 13.66 11.12
C SER A 702 22.37 14.24 12.40
N LEU A 703 23.54 14.87 12.31
CA LEU A 703 24.26 15.41 13.46
C LEU A 703 23.57 16.65 14.03
N ILE A 704 23.09 17.54 13.15
CA ILE A 704 22.42 18.78 13.54
C ILE A 704 20.90 18.56 13.48
N LYS A 705 20.28 18.34 14.65
CA LYS A 705 18.84 18.09 14.79
C LYS A 705 18.05 19.39 15.00
N PRO A 706 17.35 19.94 14.00
CA PRO A 706 16.79 21.29 14.12
C PRO A 706 15.87 21.46 15.34
N ARG A 707 14.96 20.51 15.56
CA ARG A 707 14.04 20.46 16.69
C ARG A 707 14.69 20.71 18.06
N LEU A 708 15.88 20.15 18.31
CA LEU A 708 16.61 20.33 19.57
C LEU A 708 17.28 21.70 19.64
N TRP A 709 17.92 22.13 18.55
CA TRP A 709 18.65 23.39 18.48
C TRP A 709 17.75 24.63 18.61
N ASP A 710 16.54 24.62 18.04
CA ASP A 710 15.63 25.78 18.12
C ASP A 710 15.19 26.10 19.56
N ARG A 711 15.13 25.08 20.41
CA ARG A 711 14.75 25.20 21.83
C ARG A 711 15.82 25.86 22.69
N THR A 712 17.09 25.72 22.32
CA THR A 712 18.20 26.33 23.07
C THR A 712 18.26 27.86 22.94
N ARG A 713 17.69 28.40 21.85
CA ARG A 713 17.80 29.81 21.45
C ARG A 713 19.26 30.27 21.52
N TRP A 714 20.09 29.76 20.60
CA TRP A 714 21.51 30.12 20.50
C TRP A 714 21.69 31.64 20.38
N GLN A 715 22.43 32.24 21.32
CA GLN A 715 22.56 33.70 21.44
C GLN A 715 23.94 34.23 21.04
N GLY A 716 24.97 33.40 21.09
CA GLY A 716 26.29 33.81 20.64
C GLY A 716 27.39 32.81 20.94
N VAL A 717 28.63 33.27 20.81
CA VAL A 717 29.84 32.47 20.97
C VAL A 717 30.80 33.16 21.93
N GLY A 718 31.28 32.41 22.91
CA GLY A 718 32.35 32.80 23.81
C GLY A 718 33.67 32.13 23.43
N PHE A 719 34.78 32.84 23.62
CA PHE A 719 36.12 32.28 23.45
C PHE A 719 36.81 32.18 24.81
N ALA A 720 37.41 31.03 25.10
CA ALA A 720 38.21 30.83 26.30
C ALA A 720 39.60 30.34 25.93
N GLN A 721 40.60 30.74 26.72
CA GLN A 721 41.96 30.23 26.59
C GLN A 721 42.35 29.55 27.89
N LEU A 722 42.51 28.23 27.83
CA LEU A 722 42.82 27.39 29.00
C LEU A 722 44.34 27.47 29.30
N LYS A 723 44.73 27.26 30.57
CA LYS A 723 46.15 27.35 30.99
C LYS A 723 47.08 26.36 30.24
N SER A 724 46.53 25.32 29.63
CA SER A 724 47.22 24.36 28.75
C SER A 724 47.48 24.87 27.31
N ARG A 725 47.21 26.16 27.04
CA ARG A 725 47.27 26.85 25.72
C ARG A 725 46.21 26.43 24.70
N TYR A 726 45.38 25.43 24.97
CA TYR A 726 44.32 25.06 24.04
C TYR A 726 43.21 26.13 24.00
N PRO A 727 42.87 26.66 22.81
CA PRO A 727 41.74 27.55 22.64
C PRO A 727 40.42 26.77 22.72
N GLY A 728 39.37 27.43 23.21
CA GLY A 728 38.01 26.89 23.23
C GLY A 728 37.01 27.87 22.66
N LEU A 729 36.05 27.33 21.91
CA LEU A 729 34.89 28.01 21.33
C LEU A 729 33.64 27.45 22.01
N TYR A 730 32.91 28.29 22.72
CA TYR A 730 31.76 27.87 23.52
C TYR A 730 30.49 28.54 23.03
N LEU A 731 29.48 27.73 22.71
CA LEU A 731 28.16 28.20 22.31
C LEU A 731 27.39 28.68 23.55
N LEU A 732 26.87 29.89 23.49
CA LEU A 732 26.11 30.52 24.57
C LEU A 732 24.62 30.40 24.26
N PHE A 733 23.90 29.68 25.12
CA PHE A 733 22.48 29.40 24.93
C PHE A 733 21.64 30.18 25.94
N LYS A 734 20.43 30.58 25.55
CA LYS A 734 19.49 31.18 26.50
C LYS A 734 19.09 30.18 27.60
N HIS A 735 19.05 28.90 27.25
CA HIS A 735 18.71 27.78 28.12
C HIS A 735 19.89 26.79 28.24
N PRO A 736 20.84 27.02 29.17
CA PRO A 736 22.07 26.24 29.27
C PRO A 736 21.85 24.74 29.45
N ASP A 737 20.85 24.34 30.25
CA ASP A 737 20.57 22.92 30.53
C ASP A 737 20.13 22.15 29.26
N ILE A 738 19.35 22.81 28.38
CA ILE A 738 18.97 22.27 27.07
C ILE A 738 20.20 22.21 26.15
N GLY A 739 21.06 23.24 26.22
CA GLY A 739 22.33 23.30 25.50
C GLY A 739 23.29 22.16 25.87
N GLU A 740 23.35 21.78 27.15
CA GLU A 740 24.11 20.62 27.61
C GLU A 740 23.59 19.32 26.97
N GLY A 741 22.27 19.18 26.84
CA GLY A 741 21.63 18.05 26.16
C GLY A 741 22.07 17.90 24.70
N ILE A 742 22.20 19.00 23.95
CA ILE A 742 22.72 18.98 22.58
C ILE A 742 24.16 18.48 22.55
N PHE A 743 25.00 18.95 23.46
CA PHE A 743 26.40 18.51 23.49
C PHE A 743 26.54 17.05 23.92
N LYS A 744 25.69 16.53 24.81
CA LYS A 744 25.62 15.10 25.12
C LYS A 744 25.28 14.27 23.89
N ASP A 745 24.33 14.73 23.07
CA ASP A 745 23.93 14.09 21.82
C ASP A 745 25.00 14.17 20.71
N LEU A 746 25.71 15.30 20.61
CA LEU A 746 26.89 15.41 19.73
C LEU A 746 28.00 14.48 20.18
N ILE A 747 28.34 14.46 21.48
CA ILE A 747 29.39 13.60 22.04
C ILE A 747 29.03 12.12 21.87
N SER A 748 27.77 11.71 22.02
CA SER A 748 27.37 10.33 21.76
C SER A 748 27.51 9.94 20.28
N SER A 749 27.44 10.92 19.36
CA SER A 749 27.51 10.71 17.91
C SER A 749 28.93 10.79 17.33
N VAL A 750 29.80 11.67 17.85
CA VAL A 750 31.18 11.88 17.34
C VAL A 750 32.28 11.52 18.33
N GLY A 751 31.93 11.32 19.61
CA GLY A 751 32.88 11.13 20.71
C GLY A 751 33.41 12.44 21.29
N LEU A 752 34.25 12.34 22.33
CA LEU A 752 34.96 13.47 22.92
C LEU A 752 36.07 14.04 22.01
N VAL A 753 36.46 13.27 20.98
CA VAL A 753 37.42 13.67 19.95
C VAL A 753 36.80 13.38 18.60
N ASP A 754 36.58 14.40 17.78
CA ASP A 754 36.03 14.23 16.44
C ASP A 754 37.10 13.72 15.46
N SER A 755 37.48 12.47 15.64
CA SER A 755 38.53 11.80 14.86
C SER A 755 38.20 11.65 13.38
N LYS A 756 36.90 11.70 13.02
CA LYS A 756 36.42 11.59 11.64
C LYS A 756 36.12 12.95 10.99
N ALA A 757 36.36 14.06 11.69
CA ALA A 757 36.04 15.43 11.24
C ALA A 757 34.60 15.56 10.72
N ARG A 758 33.65 14.95 11.44
CA ARG A 758 32.23 14.88 11.09
C ARG A 758 31.50 16.17 11.47
N LEU A 759 31.84 16.76 12.60
CA LEU A 759 31.31 18.05 13.01
C LEU A 759 32.11 19.16 12.33
N ARG A 760 31.42 20.20 11.86
CA ARG A 760 32.03 21.29 11.11
C ARG A 760 31.67 22.64 11.73
N VAL A 761 32.70 23.45 11.98
CA VAL A 761 32.58 24.84 12.45
C VAL A 761 33.17 25.76 11.38
N CYS A 762 32.37 26.70 10.89
CA CYS A 762 32.81 27.72 9.93
C CYS A 762 32.58 29.13 10.49
N ILE A 763 33.56 30.02 10.33
CA ILE A 763 33.49 31.43 10.67
C ILE A 763 33.60 32.26 9.39
N VAL A 764 32.53 32.99 9.07
CA VAL A 764 32.46 33.88 7.91
C VAL A 764 32.67 35.33 8.35
N LYS A 765 33.77 35.94 7.90
CA LYS A 765 34.16 37.32 8.18
C LYS A 765 33.76 38.27 7.06
N GLY A 766 33.70 39.57 7.37
CA GLY A 766 33.47 40.60 6.36
C GLY A 766 32.05 40.58 5.79
N ILE A 767 31.08 40.14 6.58
CA ILE A 767 29.65 40.17 6.22
C ILE A 767 29.08 41.60 6.21
N SER A 768 29.79 42.56 6.81
CA SER A 768 29.39 43.97 6.81
C SER A 768 30.56 44.93 6.61
N VAL A 769 30.43 45.83 5.62
CA VAL A 769 31.35 46.96 5.41
C VAL A 769 31.16 48.02 6.50
N LYS A 770 29.91 48.28 6.89
CA LYS A 770 29.60 49.25 7.96
C LYS A 770 30.17 48.83 9.31
N ASN A 771 30.14 47.52 9.59
CA ASN A 771 30.61 46.96 10.85
C ASN A 771 31.64 45.84 10.59
N PRO A 772 32.92 46.17 10.35
CA PRO A 772 33.95 45.19 9.96
C PRO A 772 34.23 44.10 11.00
N THR A 773 33.84 44.32 12.26
CA THR A 773 34.02 43.37 13.37
C THR A 773 32.93 42.31 13.42
N HIS A 774 31.84 42.46 12.66
CA HIS A 774 30.76 41.48 12.60
C HIS A 774 31.19 40.27 11.78
N TYR A 775 30.82 39.08 12.27
CA TYR A 775 31.10 37.81 11.63
C TYR A 775 29.96 36.83 11.91
N ARG A 776 29.92 35.73 11.17
CA ARG A 776 28.90 34.69 11.33
C ARG A 776 29.55 33.37 11.68
N VAL A 777 28.96 32.64 12.60
CA VAL A 777 29.39 31.30 12.99
C VAL A 777 28.37 30.30 12.50
N LEU A 778 28.85 29.25 11.82
CA LEU A 778 28.05 28.15 11.33
C LEU A 778 28.48 26.85 12.01
N ILE A 779 27.52 26.09 12.52
CA ILE A 779 27.70 24.72 13.03
C ILE A 779 26.92 23.78 12.12
N SER A 780 27.62 22.83 11.50
CA SER A 780 27.07 21.94 10.46
C SER A 780 27.71 20.56 10.54
N GLU A 781 27.20 19.61 9.76
CA GLU A 781 27.87 18.32 9.52
C GLU A 781 28.71 18.43 8.24
N ASN A 782 29.88 17.81 8.25
CA ASN A 782 30.77 17.78 7.09
C ASN A 782 30.15 16.93 5.98
N MET A 783 29.93 17.54 4.81
CA MET A 783 29.32 16.90 3.64
C MET A 783 30.04 15.59 3.24
N MET A 784 31.37 15.54 3.42
CA MET A 784 32.20 14.37 3.05
C MET A 784 31.97 13.13 3.92
N THR A 785 31.21 13.25 5.00
CA THR A 785 30.96 12.16 5.95
C THR A 785 29.61 11.47 5.77
N THR A 786 28.77 11.99 4.86
CA THR A 786 27.49 11.39 4.48
C THR A 786 27.64 10.64 3.15
N PRO A 787 27.00 9.47 2.96
CA PRO A 787 27.03 8.77 1.68
C PRO A 787 26.61 9.69 0.53
N LEU A 788 27.36 9.66 -0.58
CA LEU A 788 27.01 10.44 -1.75
C LEU A 788 25.73 9.85 -2.36
N THR A 789 24.69 10.68 -2.46
CA THR A 789 23.42 10.35 -3.10
C THR A 789 23.10 11.43 -4.14
N LYS A 790 22.13 11.19 -5.02
CA LYS A 790 21.75 12.18 -6.05
C LYS A 790 21.29 13.51 -5.44
N ARG A 791 20.67 13.47 -4.25
CA ARG A 791 20.24 14.65 -3.48
C ARG A 791 20.67 14.55 -2.03
N MET A 792 21.17 15.64 -1.46
CA MET A 792 21.53 15.73 -0.05
C MET A 792 20.92 16.97 0.59
N THR A 793 20.29 16.79 1.76
CA THR A 793 19.84 17.87 2.62
C THR A 793 20.91 18.15 3.67
N MET A 794 21.52 19.32 3.58
CA MET A 794 22.48 19.81 4.56
C MET A 794 21.80 20.74 5.56
N ILE A 795 22.19 20.62 6.83
CA ILE A 795 21.61 21.42 7.92
C ILE A 795 22.73 22.20 8.61
N SER A 796 22.60 23.52 8.60
CA SER A 796 23.53 24.44 9.25
C SER A 796 22.81 25.31 10.26
N ARG A 797 23.33 25.38 11.48
CA ARG A 797 22.95 26.39 12.48
C ARG A 797 23.82 27.61 12.34
N ILE A 798 23.20 28.77 12.37
CA ILE A 798 23.84 30.03 12.01
C ILE A 798 23.60 31.04 13.12
N ASN A 799 24.64 31.73 13.55
CA ASN A 799 24.54 32.86 14.47
C ASN A 799 25.40 34.03 13.99
N THR A 800 24.79 35.21 13.89
CA THR A 800 25.48 36.44 13.53
C THR A 800 26.01 37.10 14.81
N MET A 801 27.33 37.24 14.89
CA MET A 801 28.02 37.86 16.01
C MET A 801 28.24 39.34 15.73
N THR A 802 27.80 40.19 16.64
CA THR A 802 27.90 41.65 16.52
C THR A 802 28.79 42.30 17.59
N PRO A 803 30.08 41.95 17.71
CA PRO A 803 30.95 42.52 18.74
C PRO A 803 31.44 43.92 18.37
N ASP A 804 31.72 44.74 19.39
CA ASP A 804 32.33 46.07 19.22
C ASP A 804 33.80 46.02 18.79
N SER A 805 34.48 44.87 18.98
CA SER A 805 35.87 44.66 18.58
C SER A 805 36.14 43.21 18.16
N ASN A 806 37.15 42.99 17.31
CA ASN A 806 37.56 41.65 16.86
C ASN A 806 38.59 40.96 17.78
N VAL A 807 39.00 41.61 18.89
CA VAL A 807 40.11 41.16 19.74
C VAL A 807 39.96 39.72 20.22
N ASN A 808 38.74 39.32 20.61
CA ASN A 808 38.49 37.97 21.12
C ASN A 808 38.58 36.91 20.03
N LEU A 809 38.04 37.20 18.84
CA LEU A 809 38.11 36.30 17.68
C LEU A 809 39.57 36.15 17.22
N GLU A 810 40.29 37.26 17.03
CA GLU A 810 41.70 37.23 16.61
C GLU A 810 42.59 36.47 17.60
N ARG A 811 42.36 36.66 18.91
CA ARG A 811 43.08 35.90 19.95
C ARG A 811 42.81 34.40 19.83
N PHE A 812 41.55 34.01 19.62
CA PHE A 812 41.18 32.60 19.43
C PHE A 812 41.83 32.01 18.18
N LEU A 813 41.75 32.72 17.05
CA LEU A 813 42.34 32.27 15.77
C LEU A 813 43.86 32.12 15.86
N ALA A 814 44.56 33.06 16.49
CA ALA A 814 46.00 32.97 16.72
C ALA A 814 46.37 31.77 17.62
N ALA A 815 45.58 31.49 18.65
CA ALA A 815 45.77 30.33 19.51
C ALA A 815 45.49 29.01 18.76
N TYR A 816 44.44 28.95 17.92
CA TYR A 816 44.15 27.78 17.10
C TYR A 816 45.26 27.51 16.09
N GLN A 817 45.77 28.55 15.42
CA GLN A 817 46.89 28.42 14.49
C GLN A 817 48.17 27.90 15.16
N ALA A 818 48.40 28.25 16.43
CA ALA A 818 49.55 27.77 17.20
C ALA A 818 49.38 26.31 17.70
N CYS A 819 48.15 25.88 18.02
CA CYS A 819 47.88 24.58 18.63
C CYS A 819 47.40 23.50 17.62
N GLY A 820 46.84 23.90 16.48
CA GLY A 820 46.22 23.03 15.49
C GLY A 820 44.90 22.39 15.93
N LYS A 821 44.41 22.70 17.13
CA LYS A 821 43.22 22.10 17.76
C LYS A 821 42.49 23.11 18.64
N PHE A 822 41.19 22.91 18.81
CA PHE A 822 40.37 23.68 19.75
C PHE A 822 39.30 22.79 20.38
N TYR A 823 38.72 23.25 21.50
CA TYR A 823 37.56 22.59 22.10
C TYR A 823 36.28 23.33 21.70
N LEU A 824 35.29 22.59 21.20
CA LEU A 824 33.93 23.09 21.02
C LEU A 824 33.08 22.66 22.21
N GLY A 825 32.51 23.62 22.93
CA GLY A 825 31.66 23.35 24.09
C GLY A 825 30.44 24.27 24.16
N CYS A 826 29.73 24.23 25.28
CA CYS A 826 28.65 25.18 25.60
C CYS A 826 28.88 25.88 26.95
N ASP A 827 28.09 26.92 27.21
CA ASP A 827 28.07 27.68 28.46
C ASP A 827 27.85 26.82 29.73
N ALA A 828 27.06 25.75 29.67
CA ALA A 828 26.90 24.80 30.78
C ALA A 828 28.24 24.14 31.17
N MET A 829 29.08 23.82 30.18
CA MET A 829 30.39 23.22 30.40
C MET A 829 31.37 24.21 31.04
N LEU A 830 31.31 25.49 30.66
CA LEU A 830 32.18 26.55 31.23
C LEU A 830 32.07 26.64 32.76
N LYS A 831 30.88 26.38 33.34
CA LYS A 831 30.68 26.39 34.80
C LYS A 831 31.41 25.26 35.52
N ASN A 832 31.69 24.16 34.82
CA ASN A 832 32.28 22.94 35.37
C ASN A 832 33.80 22.83 35.09
N ILE A 833 34.38 23.82 34.40
CA ILE A 833 35.82 23.87 34.16
C ILE A 833 36.52 24.36 35.43
N VAL A 834 37.22 23.46 36.11
CA VAL A 834 38.18 23.82 37.16
C VAL A 834 39.47 24.29 36.47
N PRO A 835 39.83 25.59 36.54
CA PRO A 835 40.93 26.14 35.73
C PRO A 835 42.32 25.55 36.06
N GLU A 836 42.46 24.96 37.25
CA GLU A 836 43.70 24.35 37.74
C GLU A 836 43.87 22.90 37.26
N HIS A 837 42.77 22.16 37.11
CA HIS A 837 42.74 20.75 36.67
C HIS A 837 41.46 20.44 35.85
N PRO A 838 41.40 20.87 34.58
CA PRO A 838 40.22 20.60 33.76
C PRO A 838 40.09 19.11 33.44
N GLN A 839 38.91 18.53 33.67
CA GLN A 839 38.59 17.18 33.22
C GLN A 839 38.30 17.19 31.71
N ARG A 840 38.74 16.17 30.98
CA ARG A 840 38.55 16.14 29.50
C ARG A 840 37.08 16.25 29.11
N ASP A 841 36.22 15.57 29.86
CA ASP A 841 34.77 15.52 29.63
C ASP A 841 34.08 16.86 29.91
N SER A 842 34.72 17.75 30.70
CA SER A 842 34.20 19.09 30.98
C SER A 842 34.67 20.18 30.00
N LEU A 843 35.56 19.84 29.07
CA LEU A 843 36.08 20.78 28.06
C LEU A 843 35.25 20.82 26.76
N GLY A 844 34.40 19.82 26.52
CA GLY A 844 33.65 19.67 25.28
C GLY A 844 34.35 18.77 24.26
N ILE A 845 34.05 18.95 22.98
CA ILE A 845 34.54 18.12 21.87
C ILE A 845 35.87 18.67 21.35
N GLU A 846 36.91 17.86 21.32
CA GLU A 846 38.20 18.20 20.70
C GLU A 846 38.07 18.17 19.17
N MET A 847 38.29 19.33 18.54
CA MET A 847 38.18 19.57 17.10
C MET A 847 39.55 19.90 16.51
N SER A 848 39.87 19.33 15.34
CA SER A 848 41.14 19.61 14.64
C SER A 848 40.97 20.55 13.44
N THR A 849 39.75 20.72 12.93
CA THR A 849 39.43 21.51 11.73
C THR A 849 38.51 22.69 12.06
N LEU A 850 38.88 23.88 11.62
CA LEU A 850 38.09 25.11 11.69
C LEU A 850 38.16 25.82 10.34
N ASP A 851 37.01 26.07 9.72
CA ASP A 851 36.95 26.84 8.48
C ASP A 851 36.81 28.33 8.81
N VAL A 852 37.70 29.16 8.26
CA VAL A 852 37.62 30.62 8.39
C VAL A 852 37.64 31.20 7.00
N ARG A 853 36.52 31.81 6.60
CA ARG A 853 36.28 32.29 5.24
C ARG A 853 35.90 33.76 5.26
N TRP A 854 36.20 34.46 4.18
CA TRP A 854 35.61 35.78 3.94
C TRP A 854 34.32 35.65 3.14
N ALA A 855 33.35 36.52 3.40
CA ALA A 855 32.07 36.52 2.69
C ALA A 855 32.25 36.66 1.16
N TRP A 856 33.28 37.39 0.70
CA TRP A 856 33.57 37.54 -0.73
C TRP A 856 34.07 36.25 -1.42
N GLU A 857 34.61 35.29 -0.65
CA GLU A 857 35.10 33.99 -1.13
C GLU A 857 33.96 32.98 -1.34
N ILE A 858 32.75 33.30 -0.90
CA ILE A 858 31.61 32.36 -0.90
C ILE A 858 30.75 32.62 -2.14
N GLY A 859 30.75 31.65 -3.06
CA GLY A 859 29.99 31.72 -4.32
C GLY A 859 28.61 31.07 -4.25
N LEU A 860 27.91 31.07 -5.40
CA LEU A 860 26.55 30.51 -5.54
C LEU A 860 26.47 29.02 -5.16
N ASN A 861 27.45 28.23 -5.58
CA ASN A 861 27.48 26.77 -5.39
C ASN A 861 28.38 26.34 -4.22
N ASP A 862 28.80 27.27 -3.36
CA ASP A 862 29.56 26.96 -2.16
C ASP A 862 28.59 26.51 -1.03
N VAL A 863 28.98 25.49 -0.26
CA VAL A 863 28.18 24.96 0.86
C VAL A 863 27.93 26.01 1.96
N ASP A 864 28.80 27.01 2.05
CA ASP A 864 28.69 28.12 3.00
C ASP A 864 27.86 29.29 2.46
N CYS A 865 27.23 29.18 1.29
CA CYS A 865 26.42 30.26 0.71
C CYS A 865 25.26 30.68 1.63
N ILE A 866 24.71 29.76 2.42
CA ILE A 866 23.68 30.03 3.44
C ILE A 866 24.20 30.97 4.56
N GLY A 867 25.52 31.03 4.73
CA GLY A 867 26.22 31.93 5.62
C GLY A 867 26.36 33.36 5.11
N VAL A 868 25.80 33.71 3.93
CA VAL A 868 25.76 35.09 3.41
C VAL A 868 24.31 35.49 3.09
N ASN A 869 23.71 36.30 3.95
CA ASN A 869 22.33 36.78 3.80
C ASN A 869 22.30 38.14 3.08
N LEU A 870 22.26 38.13 1.75
CA LEU A 870 22.23 39.35 0.93
C LEU A 870 21.05 40.32 1.18
N LYS A 871 20.03 39.94 1.97
CA LYS A 871 18.96 40.88 2.39
C LYS A 871 19.38 41.77 3.57
N GLU A 872 20.30 41.28 4.39
CA GLU A 872 20.72 41.91 5.65
C GLU A 872 22.20 42.31 5.65
N ASP A 873 23.02 41.61 4.87
CA ASP A 873 24.46 41.79 4.79
C ASP A 873 24.86 42.85 3.76
N ASP A 874 25.95 43.56 4.03
CA ASP A 874 26.69 44.37 3.07
C ASP A 874 28.15 43.88 3.00
N PRO A 875 28.43 42.73 2.34
CA PRO A 875 29.73 42.10 2.43
C PRO A 875 30.87 42.96 1.87
N TYR A 876 32.03 42.89 2.51
CA TYR A 876 33.24 43.54 2.02
C TYR A 876 33.75 42.87 0.74
N ILE A 877 34.00 43.69 -0.29
CA ILE A 877 34.59 43.25 -1.57
C ILE A 877 35.96 43.91 -1.75
N PRO A 878 37.05 43.14 -1.84
CA PRO A 878 38.39 43.69 -2.09
C PRO A 878 38.53 44.22 -3.53
N ASN A 879 39.28 45.32 -3.70
CA ASN A 879 39.50 45.96 -5.00
C ASN A 879 40.64 45.33 -5.82
N ASP A 880 41.47 44.50 -5.17
CA ASP A 880 42.73 43.94 -5.68
C ASP A 880 42.64 42.45 -6.03
N VAL A 881 41.43 41.87 -5.99
CA VAL A 881 41.18 40.46 -6.31
C VAL A 881 40.41 40.33 -7.62
N ALA A 882 40.96 39.58 -8.57
CA ALA A 882 40.38 39.42 -9.90
C ALA A 882 39.12 38.51 -9.93
N GLU A 883 39.07 37.49 -9.08
CA GLU A 883 37.94 36.55 -9.00
C GLU A 883 37.22 36.68 -7.65
N ILE A 884 35.96 37.13 -7.68
CA ILE A 884 35.12 37.30 -6.49
C ILE A 884 33.90 36.39 -6.62
N PRO A 885 33.92 35.16 -6.06
CA PRO A 885 32.81 34.21 -6.13
C PRO A 885 31.47 34.80 -5.69
N LEU A 886 31.47 35.67 -4.68
CA LEU A 886 30.27 36.35 -4.17
C LEU A 886 29.49 37.11 -5.25
N LEU A 887 30.14 37.65 -6.28
CA LEU A 887 29.45 38.36 -7.36
C LEU A 887 28.49 37.44 -8.13
N GLN A 888 28.80 36.14 -8.22
CA GLN A 888 27.88 35.17 -8.83
C GLN A 888 26.62 34.99 -7.99
N LEU A 889 26.76 34.96 -6.66
CA LEU A 889 25.63 34.87 -5.73
C LEU A 889 24.75 36.14 -5.80
N ILE A 890 25.37 37.32 -5.84
CA ILE A 890 24.66 38.61 -5.96
C ILE A 890 23.87 38.68 -7.27
N ASN A 891 24.48 38.33 -8.40
CA ASN A 891 23.84 38.39 -9.73
C ASN A 891 22.79 37.29 -9.97
N SER A 892 22.71 36.29 -9.09
CA SER A 892 21.79 35.15 -9.23
C SER A 892 20.41 35.37 -8.61
N LYS A 893 20.28 36.31 -7.67
CA LYS A 893 19.02 36.72 -7.05
C LYS A 893 18.45 37.91 -7.81
#